data_AF-A0A941N4V1-F1
#
_entry.id   AF-A0A941N4V1-F1
#
_cell.length_a   1.000
_cell.length_b   1.000
_cell.length_c   1.000
_cell.angle_alpha   90.00
_cell.angle_beta   90.00
_cell.angle_gamma   90.00
#
_symmetry.space_group_name_H-M   'P 1'
#
loop_
_entity.id
_entity.type
_entity.pdbx_description
1 polymer ?
#
loop_
_entity_poly.entity_id
_entity_poly.type
_entity_poly.pdbx_seq_one_letter_code
_entity_poly.pdbx_strand_id
1 'polypeptide(L)'
;MRSQTSLRLFPRLTARSLYRSATVTLGLLFVGVTISTAADAPAPPQPKAVLHLTNDGFIAGDFAGGANPGAVRWQSAAFTAPFEFRLNNISTVQFPAPAKLPVPTGDWCFELDQGTILYGSLRSWTKDEIEIDATHIGQVKLKAPLVHRIYRVRDNGDIVYLGPTGLAGWQLTPATGVWREDFGHLAAAQEGSAFGDFGMPARAAIEFEISWKKRPDFVLALGVGADPQTSKRAFRFEVWADDLVINRELDQKVDLQGVQSIQGGPGRAHLQAFIDQEKGHCLVFSASGQKLAEIQIPPAKPEVLSGIRLDNIRGDVRLERLRITRWTGALPREVAADQPRLHRTDGNIEYGKVTAYDPATKEFVMSRDAGDLRVPFDQVDSAFLSFPAEGQLPVVRVGYHDGLHVAGDLQRIADDGLWMTTPAIAGPVRLPRNGLRSIIMLQAESLTDGDGPDPIGTLELEGTRLRGRLVEGNPGPGATCLAWQPVGSEAMANLRAGVSGRIVYREPPPPAKKTNASTAQGAAVRLQAIRVLGQPAAGQPQAAKPTGKGGGQPSLYLLTGDTIPCEVTKIDETGVTFKTAVADSGFVPHEKIKAVELVRDSTNAPGLTVNKRNRLLTLPRMQRENPPTHLLRSKNGDYLRCRLVSMDENNVQVEVRLESRTIPRDRIIRIIWLHGEDLEGGGEKESPRAEAQAADTRDGRVQVLRSDGIRLTFVPEKFSASTLSGNSEILGACHVAMKQIDQLLIGSAIEEAAAQLAYQKWKLQNALDPKYVQEDAASGEGAGTDSVLVGKPAPAFELDLLQGGRFKLAEAKGKVVVLDFWATWCGPCLMAMPQVDRATRAFANDGVQLIAVNLEEAPKPIKAMLERHKLDMTVALDKDGAVAAKYQASSIPQTVIIDQEGVVARVFVGATPQLEEQIREALQKLLPDAKPAAADPAAP
;
A
#
# COMPACT_ATOMS: atom_id res chain seq x y z
N MET A 1 -59.41 18.72 40.43
CA MET A 1 -60.83 18.30 40.57
C MET A 1 -61.14 17.20 39.54
N ARG A 2 -62.35 16.62 39.62
CA ARG A 2 -63.02 15.72 38.65
C ARG A 2 -63.00 16.27 37.19
N SER A 3 -63.22 15.52 36.10
CA SER A 3 -63.32 14.04 35.85
C SER A 3 -63.58 13.76 34.34
N GLN A 4 -63.33 12.52 33.87
CA GLN A 4 -63.80 11.88 32.61
C GLN A 4 -63.27 12.47 31.26
N THR A 5 -63.24 11.74 30.13
CA THR A 5 -64.09 10.62 29.64
C THR A 5 -63.32 9.56 28.80
N SER A 6 -63.68 8.26 28.94
CA SER A 6 -63.54 7.06 28.05
C SER A 6 -62.34 6.89 27.07
N LEU A 7 -61.57 5.79 26.94
CA LEU A 7 -61.75 4.30 27.00
C LEU A 7 -62.72 3.73 25.93
N ARG A 8 -62.53 2.59 25.24
CA ARG A 8 -61.46 1.54 25.10
C ARG A 8 -61.74 0.78 23.75
N LEU A 9 -60.96 -0.18 23.22
CA LEU A 9 -60.53 -1.49 23.77
C LEU A 9 -59.32 -2.10 23.01
N PHE A 10 -58.51 -2.90 23.73
CA PHE A 10 -57.65 -4.00 23.23
C PHE A 10 -58.40 -5.35 23.38
N PRO A 11 -57.88 -6.49 22.85
CA PRO A 11 -57.07 -7.40 23.71
C PRO A 11 -55.90 -8.06 22.93
N ARG A 12 -54.97 -8.87 23.46
CA ARG A 12 -54.78 -9.63 24.72
C ARG A 12 -53.33 -9.38 25.25
N LEU A 13 -52.97 -9.34 26.55
CA LEU A 13 -53.15 -10.30 27.66
C LEU A 13 -52.40 -11.64 27.42
N THR A 14 -51.72 -12.29 28.38
CA THR A 14 -51.59 -12.18 29.87
C THR A 14 -50.22 -12.79 30.27
N ALA A 15 -49.63 -12.75 31.48
CA ALA A 15 -49.92 -12.29 32.86
C ALA A 15 -48.54 -12.11 33.60
N ARG A 16 -48.34 -11.82 34.91
CA ARG A 16 -49.14 -11.43 36.10
C ARG A 16 -48.17 -10.76 37.12
N SER A 17 -48.59 -10.54 38.38
CA SER A 17 -47.68 -10.32 39.54
C SER A 17 -48.18 -11.05 40.79
N LEU A 18 -47.38 -11.09 41.87
CA LEU A 18 -47.85 -11.31 43.24
C LEU A 18 -46.96 -10.56 44.26
N TYR A 19 -47.48 -10.37 45.47
CA TYR A 19 -47.05 -9.36 46.46
C TYR A 19 -46.76 -10.00 47.82
N ARG A 20 -45.84 -9.43 48.62
CA ARG A 20 -46.00 -9.25 50.09
C ARG A 20 -44.86 -8.44 50.75
N SER A 21 -45.25 -7.61 51.72
CA SER A 21 -44.37 -6.95 52.72
C SER A 21 -44.34 -7.82 54.01
N ALA A 22 -43.52 -7.59 55.05
CA ALA A 22 -42.62 -6.48 55.42
C ALA A 22 -41.50 -6.95 56.41
N THR A 23 -40.83 -5.99 57.09
CA THR A 23 -40.13 -6.11 58.40
C THR A 23 -38.57 -6.12 58.42
N VAL A 24 -37.99 -4.94 58.21
CA VAL A 24 -37.23 -4.13 59.22
C VAL A 24 -35.91 -4.67 59.85
N THR A 25 -34.79 -3.94 59.59
CA THR A 25 -33.46 -3.90 60.27
C THR A 25 -32.54 -5.14 60.19
N LEU A 26 -31.20 -5.06 60.22
CA LEU A 26 -30.24 -3.95 60.41
C LEU A 26 -28.88 -4.28 59.74
N GLY A 27 -28.31 -3.34 58.97
CA GLY A 27 -26.87 -3.19 58.71
C GLY A 27 -26.12 -4.23 57.83
N LEU A 28 -25.41 -3.75 56.80
CA LEU A 28 -23.95 -3.90 56.67
C LEU A 28 -23.39 -2.92 55.61
N LEU A 29 -22.06 -2.87 55.46
CA LEU A 29 -21.25 -1.89 54.73
C LEU A 29 -21.78 -1.43 53.35
N PHE A 30 -21.68 -0.12 53.11
CA PHE A 30 -21.51 0.41 51.75
C PHE A 30 -20.11 0.07 51.23
N VAL A 31 -20.03 -0.79 50.21
CA VAL A 31 -18.88 -0.84 49.31
C VAL A 31 -19.23 -0.01 48.08
N GLY A 32 -18.45 1.03 47.81
CA GLY A 32 -18.69 1.90 46.66
C GLY A 32 -18.33 1.21 45.36
N VAL A 33 -19.33 0.75 44.60
CA VAL A 33 -19.12 0.26 43.23
C VAL A 33 -18.94 1.47 42.31
N THR A 34 -17.69 1.77 41.97
CA THR A 34 -17.36 2.67 40.86
C THR A 34 -17.78 2.02 39.55
N ILE A 35 -18.88 2.50 38.97
CA ILE A 35 -19.27 2.12 37.60
C ILE A 35 -18.23 2.70 36.66
N SER A 36 -17.28 1.86 36.23
CA SER A 36 -16.33 2.23 35.19
C SER A 36 -17.11 2.41 33.89
N THR A 37 -17.23 3.64 33.42
CA THR A 37 -17.68 3.93 32.07
C THR A 37 -16.68 3.28 31.11
N ALA A 38 -17.16 2.40 30.23
CA ALA A 38 -16.34 1.88 29.14
C ALA A 38 -15.74 3.07 28.38
N ALA A 39 -14.41 3.13 28.30
CA ALA A 39 -13.75 4.19 27.56
C ALA A 39 -14.14 4.06 26.08
N ASP A 40 -14.51 5.18 25.45
CA ASP A 40 -14.62 5.23 24.00
C ASP A 40 -13.32 4.70 23.38
N ALA A 41 -13.45 3.82 22.39
CA ALA A 41 -12.30 3.38 21.61
C ALA A 41 -11.61 4.64 21.04
N PRO A 42 -10.28 4.78 21.19
CA PRO A 42 -9.60 6.01 20.81
C PRO A 42 -9.86 6.29 19.33
N ALA A 43 -10.41 7.49 19.06
CA ALA A 43 -10.71 7.91 17.70
C ALA A 43 -9.44 7.76 16.83
N PRO A 44 -9.56 7.26 15.60
CA PRO A 44 -8.39 6.99 14.76
C PRO A 44 -7.55 8.26 14.61
N PRO A 45 -6.21 8.15 14.69
CA PRO A 45 -5.33 9.31 14.72
C PRO A 45 -5.57 10.16 13.47
N GLN A 46 -5.96 11.42 13.67
CA GLN A 46 -6.22 12.30 12.55
C GLN A 46 -4.91 12.55 11.79
N PRO A 47 -4.91 12.47 10.44
CA PRO A 47 -3.72 12.74 9.64
C PRO A 47 -3.23 14.16 9.93
N LYS A 48 -1.92 14.31 10.20
CA LYS A 48 -1.31 15.62 10.45
C LYS A 48 -1.03 16.36 9.15
N ALA A 49 -0.77 17.66 9.28
CA ALA A 49 -0.16 18.42 8.20
C ALA A 49 1.26 17.89 7.90
N VAL A 50 1.72 18.06 6.67
CA VAL A 50 3.04 17.60 6.21
C VAL A 50 3.77 18.75 5.53
N LEU A 51 4.95 19.07 6.04
CA LEU A 51 5.88 20.03 5.41
C LEU A 51 6.81 19.25 4.47
N HIS A 52 6.82 19.64 3.20
CA HIS A 52 7.69 19.12 2.15
C HIS A 52 8.80 20.11 1.83
N LEU A 53 10.02 19.59 1.67
CA LEU A 53 11.23 20.33 1.32
C LEU A 53 11.49 20.28 -0.19
N THR A 54 12.46 21.06 -0.67
CA THR A 54 12.87 21.08 -2.09
C THR A 54 13.86 19.98 -2.49
N ASN A 55 14.18 19.05 -1.57
CA ASN A 55 15.06 17.89 -1.78
C ASN A 55 14.33 16.54 -1.57
N ASP A 56 13.03 16.51 -1.89
CA ASP A 56 12.10 15.38 -1.68
C ASP A 56 11.95 14.90 -0.21
N GLY A 57 12.52 15.64 0.74
CA GLY A 57 12.28 15.43 2.16
C GLY A 57 10.89 15.88 2.58
N PHE A 58 10.31 15.22 3.59
CA PHE A 58 9.04 15.60 4.19
C PHE A 58 8.99 15.29 5.69
N ILE A 59 8.15 16.00 6.44
CA ILE A 59 7.98 15.79 7.88
C ILE A 59 6.55 16.12 8.31
N ALA A 60 5.82 15.10 8.78
CA ALA A 60 4.51 15.24 9.39
C ALA A 60 4.61 15.90 10.77
N GLY A 61 3.74 16.87 11.05
CA GLY A 61 3.82 17.68 12.25
C GLY A 61 2.86 18.87 12.22
N ASP A 62 3.17 19.87 13.02
CA ASP A 62 2.41 21.10 13.16
C ASP A 62 3.37 22.30 13.26
N PHE A 63 2.88 23.50 12.95
CA PHE A 63 3.63 24.73 13.19
C PHE A 63 3.93 24.92 14.69
N ALA A 64 5.17 25.28 15.00
CA ALA A 64 5.56 25.75 16.33
C ALA A 64 5.60 27.28 16.40
N GLY A 65 5.26 27.86 17.55
CA GLY A 65 5.30 29.30 17.77
C GLY A 65 6.69 29.90 17.55
N GLY A 66 6.74 31.08 16.94
CA GLY A 66 7.97 31.79 16.59
C GLY A 66 7.69 33.15 15.95
N ALA A 67 8.74 33.93 15.71
CA ALA A 67 8.64 35.28 15.16
C ALA A 67 9.62 35.58 14.01
N ASN A 68 10.44 34.61 13.57
CA ASN A 68 11.48 34.83 12.56
C ASN A 68 10.85 35.02 11.16
N PRO A 69 10.93 36.20 10.53
CA PRO A 69 10.37 36.43 9.20
C PRO A 69 11.17 35.64 8.16
N GLY A 70 10.48 34.95 7.24
CA GLY A 70 11.13 34.14 6.20
C GLY A 70 11.46 32.69 6.60
N ALA A 71 11.04 32.21 7.78
CA ALA A 71 11.22 30.83 8.22
C ALA A 71 9.94 30.18 8.78
N VAL A 72 9.88 28.86 8.73
CA VAL A 72 8.85 28.00 9.32
C VAL A 72 9.46 27.20 10.45
N ARG A 73 8.90 27.33 11.65
CA ARG A 73 9.19 26.43 12.78
C ARG A 73 8.19 25.28 12.78
N TRP A 74 8.68 24.05 12.84
CA TRP A 74 7.87 22.84 12.64
C TRP A 74 8.14 21.78 13.71
N GLN A 75 7.12 21.41 14.46
CA GLN A 75 7.17 20.38 15.49
C GLN A 75 6.56 19.08 14.97
N SER A 76 7.37 18.04 14.86
CA SER A 76 6.90 16.67 14.65
C SER A 76 6.85 15.90 15.98
N ALA A 77 5.98 14.88 16.05
CA ALA A 77 5.85 14.03 17.24
C ALA A 77 7.12 13.21 17.53
N ALA A 78 7.91 12.87 16.51
CA ALA A 78 9.12 12.06 16.66
C ALA A 78 10.29 12.77 17.37
N PHE A 79 10.23 14.10 17.54
CA PHE A 79 11.34 14.90 18.03
C PHE A 79 11.00 15.69 19.30
N THR A 80 12.02 15.98 20.12
CA THR A 80 11.88 16.72 21.39
C THR A 80 11.63 18.22 21.20
N ALA A 81 12.12 18.79 20.10
CA ALA A 81 12.10 20.21 19.77
C ALA A 81 11.69 20.42 18.29
N PRO A 82 11.30 21.64 17.88
CA PRO A 82 10.96 21.93 16.49
C PRO A 82 12.20 22.24 15.65
N PHE A 83 12.15 21.87 14.37
CA PHE A 83 13.10 22.34 13.36
C PHE A 83 12.70 23.73 12.84
N GLU A 84 13.64 24.46 12.25
CA GLU A 84 13.39 25.74 11.59
C GLU A 84 13.95 25.74 10.17
N PHE A 85 13.08 25.87 9.18
CA PHE A 85 13.40 25.83 7.75
C PHE A 85 13.10 27.17 7.09
N ARG A 86 13.99 27.69 6.24
CA ARG A 86 13.74 28.92 5.45
C ARG A 86 12.62 28.67 4.43
N LEU A 87 11.78 29.68 4.13
CA LEU A 87 10.64 29.52 3.21
C LEU A 87 11.04 28.97 1.84
N ASN A 88 12.10 29.50 1.22
CA ASN A 88 12.54 29.08 -0.12
C ASN A 88 13.01 27.60 -0.15
N ASN A 89 13.34 27.00 1.00
CA ASN A 89 13.76 25.60 1.12
C ASN A 89 12.56 24.62 1.25
N ILE A 90 11.34 25.15 1.36
CA ILE A 90 10.08 24.41 1.46
C ILE A 90 9.44 24.41 0.06
N SER A 91 8.89 23.27 -0.37
CA SER A 91 8.10 23.19 -1.60
C SER A 91 6.63 23.44 -1.30
N THR A 92 6.06 22.74 -0.30
CA THR A 92 4.70 22.97 0.19
C THR A 92 4.51 22.52 1.64
N VAL A 93 3.53 23.09 2.34
CA VAL A 93 2.92 22.53 3.54
C VAL A 93 1.49 22.13 3.18
N GLN A 94 1.19 20.83 3.22
CA GLN A 94 -0.12 20.27 2.94
C GLN A 94 -0.88 19.96 4.23
N PHE A 95 -2.20 20.17 4.22
CA PHE A 95 -3.09 19.98 5.35
C PHE A 95 -4.11 18.86 5.08
N PRO A 96 -4.55 18.13 6.12
CA PRO A 96 -5.47 17.01 5.96
C PRO A 96 -6.85 17.47 5.46
N ALA A 97 -7.34 16.83 4.39
CA ALA A 97 -8.67 17.14 3.85
C ALA A 97 -9.80 16.77 4.83
N PRO A 98 -10.81 17.63 5.03
CA PRO A 98 -11.97 17.31 5.84
C PRO A 98 -12.84 16.24 5.16
N ALA A 99 -13.56 15.44 5.95
CA ALA A 99 -14.41 14.34 5.48
C ALA A 99 -15.53 14.77 4.49
N LYS A 100 -15.86 16.07 4.47
CA LYS A 100 -16.63 16.72 3.41
C LYS A 100 -15.95 18.04 3.08
N LEU A 101 -15.66 18.28 1.79
CA LEU A 101 -15.14 19.58 1.35
C LEU A 101 -16.18 20.69 1.59
N PRO A 102 -15.78 21.84 2.18
CA PRO A 102 -16.65 23.01 2.30
C PRO A 102 -16.92 23.63 0.93
N VAL A 103 -18.04 24.34 0.81
CA VAL A 103 -18.40 25.18 -0.34
C VAL A 103 -18.14 26.63 0.07
N PRO A 104 -17.56 27.48 -0.80
CA PRO A 104 -17.27 28.86 -0.44
C PRO A 104 -18.55 29.67 -0.22
N THR A 105 -18.51 30.56 0.77
CA THR A 105 -19.62 31.40 1.21
C THR A 105 -19.51 32.85 0.73
N GLY A 106 -20.65 33.54 0.63
CA GLY A 106 -20.76 34.94 0.20
C GLY A 106 -21.28 35.08 -1.24
N ASP A 107 -21.88 36.24 -1.56
CA ASP A 107 -22.61 36.44 -2.82
C ASP A 107 -21.72 36.44 -4.07
N TRP A 108 -20.40 36.67 -3.93
CA TRP A 108 -19.46 36.90 -5.02
C TRP A 108 -18.14 36.17 -4.85
N CYS A 109 -17.60 35.72 -5.99
CA CYS A 109 -16.19 35.41 -6.20
C CYS A 109 -15.48 36.63 -6.81
N PHE A 110 -14.26 36.90 -6.37
CA PHE A 110 -13.37 37.94 -6.89
C PHE A 110 -12.07 37.30 -7.37
N GLU A 111 -11.80 37.34 -8.68
CA GLU A 111 -10.52 36.92 -9.27
C GLU A 111 -9.62 38.15 -9.43
N LEU A 112 -8.46 38.10 -8.77
CA LEU A 112 -7.51 39.20 -8.59
C LEU A 112 -6.17 38.88 -9.30
N ASP A 113 -5.34 39.92 -9.46
CA ASP A 113 -3.97 39.81 -9.96
C ASP A 113 -3.12 38.79 -9.16
N GLN A 114 -2.07 38.27 -9.79
CA GLN A 114 -1.27 37.12 -9.36
C GLN A 114 -2.11 35.82 -9.14
N GLY A 115 -3.36 35.81 -9.63
CA GLY A 115 -4.27 34.69 -9.55
C GLY A 115 -4.88 34.46 -8.17
N THR A 116 -4.93 35.48 -7.31
CA THR A 116 -5.65 35.41 -6.01
C THR A 116 -7.16 35.25 -6.25
N ILE A 117 -7.82 34.39 -5.47
CA ILE A 117 -9.27 34.18 -5.51
C ILE A 117 -9.84 34.37 -4.10
N LEU A 118 -10.78 35.31 -3.97
CA LEU A 118 -11.53 35.56 -2.73
C LEU A 118 -13.03 35.29 -2.95
N TYR A 119 -13.71 34.91 -1.87
CA TYR A 119 -15.17 34.78 -1.81
C TYR A 119 -15.72 35.68 -0.71
N GLY A 120 -16.88 36.30 -0.91
CA GLY A 120 -17.45 37.21 0.08
C GLY A 120 -18.61 38.06 -0.42
N SER A 121 -19.07 38.97 0.43
CA SER A 121 -20.15 39.91 0.12
C SER A 121 -19.60 41.31 -0.21
N LEU A 122 -20.10 41.92 -1.29
CA LEU A 122 -19.72 43.26 -1.73
C LEU A 122 -20.29 44.34 -0.77
N ARG A 123 -19.44 45.21 -0.22
CA ARG A 123 -19.83 46.29 0.69
C ARG A 123 -19.94 47.64 -0.01
N SER A 124 -18.91 48.03 -0.78
CA SER A 124 -18.90 49.28 -1.57
C SER A 124 -17.91 49.15 -2.73
N TRP A 125 -18.01 50.01 -3.75
CA TRP A 125 -17.02 50.08 -4.82
C TRP A 125 -16.96 51.50 -5.40
N THR A 126 -15.74 52.00 -5.56
CA THR A 126 -15.36 53.28 -6.17
C THR A 126 -14.41 53.06 -7.36
N LYS A 127 -14.03 54.12 -8.08
CA LYS A 127 -13.13 54.01 -9.25
C LYS A 127 -11.82 53.26 -8.96
N ASP A 128 -11.30 53.38 -7.74
CA ASP A 128 -9.96 52.93 -7.36
C ASP A 128 -9.95 51.83 -6.28
N GLU A 129 -11.04 51.67 -5.50
CA GLU A 129 -11.14 50.71 -4.38
C GLU A 129 -12.48 49.97 -4.35
N ILE A 130 -12.45 48.65 -4.11
CA ILE A 130 -13.61 47.79 -3.81
C ILE A 130 -13.53 47.34 -2.35
N GLU A 131 -14.59 47.47 -1.58
CA GLU A 131 -14.66 46.97 -0.21
C GLU A 131 -15.55 45.73 -0.15
N ILE A 132 -15.03 44.66 0.43
CA ILE A 132 -15.72 43.37 0.56
C ILE A 132 -15.60 42.82 1.98
N ASP A 133 -16.53 41.96 2.35
CA ASP A 133 -16.45 41.13 3.55
C ASP A 133 -16.08 39.70 3.11
N ALA A 134 -14.80 39.37 3.22
CA ALA A 134 -14.23 38.16 2.64
C ALA A 134 -14.29 36.97 3.61
N THR A 135 -14.69 35.81 3.11
CA THR A 135 -14.69 34.54 3.85
C THR A 135 -13.29 34.25 4.42
N HIS A 136 -13.23 33.78 5.67
CA HIS A 136 -12.06 33.64 6.56
C HIS A 136 -11.30 34.92 6.94
N ILE A 137 -11.22 35.93 6.07
CA ILE A 137 -10.35 37.11 6.25
C ILE A 137 -11.09 38.28 6.94
N GLY A 138 -12.39 38.42 6.71
CA GLY A 138 -13.22 39.56 7.14
C GLY A 138 -13.17 40.74 6.17
N GLN A 139 -13.48 41.94 6.66
CA GLN A 139 -13.53 43.16 5.86
C GLN A 139 -12.16 43.53 5.26
N VAL A 140 -12.06 43.58 3.94
CA VAL A 140 -10.85 43.95 3.19
C VAL A 140 -11.16 44.93 2.04
N LYS A 141 -10.13 45.69 1.67
CA LYS A 141 -10.17 46.70 0.59
C LYS A 141 -9.27 46.24 -0.57
N LEU A 142 -9.88 46.03 -1.73
CA LEU A 142 -9.23 45.58 -2.97
C LEU A 142 -8.96 46.80 -3.85
N LYS A 143 -7.83 46.84 -4.55
CA LYS A 143 -7.54 47.88 -5.55
C LYS A 143 -8.31 47.56 -6.82
N ALA A 144 -9.30 48.37 -7.18
CA ALA A 144 -10.23 48.11 -8.28
C ALA A 144 -9.55 47.79 -9.64
N PRO A 145 -8.40 48.42 -10.02
CA PRO A 145 -7.69 48.06 -11.26
C PRO A 145 -7.11 46.63 -11.29
N LEU A 146 -6.82 46.04 -10.12
CA LEU A 146 -6.21 44.71 -9.97
C LEU A 146 -7.24 43.60 -9.72
N VAL A 147 -8.53 43.91 -9.90
CA VAL A 147 -9.61 42.92 -9.98
C VAL A 147 -9.87 42.63 -11.44
N HIS A 148 -9.69 41.37 -11.87
CA HIS A 148 -9.89 40.98 -13.26
C HIS A 148 -11.34 40.61 -13.54
N ARG A 149 -11.95 39.83 -12.64
CA ARG A 149 -13.32 39.31 -12.80
C ARG A 149 -14.02 39.26 -11.45
N ILE A 150 -15.31 39.56 -11.43
CA ILE A 150 -16.22 39.16 -10.36
C ILE A 150 -17.34 38.30 -10.94
N TYR A 151 -17.83 37.31 -10.20
CA TYR A 151 -19.01 36.52 -10.58
C TYR A 151 -19.80 36.04 -9.38
N ARG A 152 -21.11 35.88 -9.54
CA ARG A 152 -21.99 35.46 -8.46
C ARG A 152 -21.69 34.04 -7.99
N VAL A 153 -21.67 33.87 -6.67
CA VAL A 153 -21.77 32.59 -5.98
C VAL A 153 -23.15 32.59 -5.33
N ARG A 154 -24.04 31.71 -5.82
CA ARG A 154 -25.45 31.68 -5.38
C ARG A 154 -25.67 30.51 -4.44
N ASP A 155 -26.12 30.79 -3.21
CA ASP A 155 -26.42 29.79 -2.17
C ASP A 155 -27.38 28.68 -2.62
N ASN A 156 -28.22 28.94 -3.64
CA ASN A 156 -29.14 27.97 -4.24
C ASN A 156 -28.44 26.82 -5.02
N GLY A 157 -27.10 26.73 -4.97
CA GLY A 157 -26.36 25.59 -5.50
C GLY A 157 -26.18 25.60 -7.02
N ASP A 158 -26.15 26.77 -7.66
CA ASP A 158 -25.78 26.84 -9.08
C ASP A 158 -24.36 26.31 -9.32
N ILE A 159 -23.45 26.50 -8.35
CA ILE A 159 -22.13 25.85 -8.35
C ILE A 159 -22.25 24.44 -7.74
N VAL A 160 -21.66 23.46 -8.43
CA VAL A 160 -21.64 22.05 -8.06
C VAL A 160 -20.26 21.63 -7.55
N TYR A 161 -19.20 22.06 -8.25
CA TYR A 161 -17.80 21.79 -7.88
C TYR A 161 -16.88 22.94 -8.31
N LEU A 162 -15.83 23.16 -7.53
CA LEU A 162 -14.72 24.07 -7.80
C LEU A 162 -13.41 23.36 -7.46
N GLY A 163 -12.48 23.35 -8.40
CA GLY A 163 -11.16 22.74 -8.20
C GLY A 163 -10.32 22.71 -9.48
N PRO A 164 -9.39 21.74 -9.61
CA PRO A 164 -9.04 20.76 -8.58
C PRO A 164 -8.53 21.42 -7.29
N THR A 165 -8.72 20.74 -6.16
CA THR A 165 -8.27 21.18 -4.82
C THR A 165 -7.20 20.22 -4.30
N GLY A 166 -6.17 20.03 -5.10
CA GLY A 166 -5.18 18.96 -4.93
C GLY A 166 -5.70 17.61 -5.39
N LEU A 167 -5.20 16.54 -4.75
CA LEU A 167 -5.68 15.17 -4.95
C LEU A 167 -7.02 14.86 -4.24
N ALA A 168 -7.55 15.80 -3.45
CA ALA A 168 -8.80 15.60 -2.70
C ALA A 168 -10.00 15.33 -3.62
N GLY A 169 -10.74 14.25 -3.34
CA GLY A 169 -11.88 13.81 -4.15
C GLY A 169 -11.53 12.96 -5.38
N TRP A 170 -10.25 12.75 -5.68
CA TRP A 170 -9.81 11.93 -6.82
C TRP A 170 -9.40 10.52 -6.40
N GLN A 171 -9.93 9.53 -7.10
CA GLN A 171 -9.54 8.12 -7.04
C GLN A 171 -8.50 7.87 -8.12
N LEU A 172 -7.27 7.50 -7.73
CA LEU A 172 -6.10 7.44 -8.60
C LEU A 172 -5.76 6.00 -8.97
N THR A 173 -5.38 5.76 -10.23
CA THR A 173 -4.95 4.44 -10.73
C THR A 173 -3.72 4.61 -11.63
N PRO A 174 -2.53 4.12 -11.24
CA PRO A 174 -2.18 3.55 -9.94
C PRO A 174 -2.42 4.52 -8.77
N ALA A 175 -2.65 3.97 -7.57
CA ALA A 175 -3.01 4.76 -6.39
C ALA A 175 -1.89 5.70 -5.89
N THR A 176 -0.64 5.50 -6.32
CA THR A 176 0.53 6.32 -5.96
C THR A 176 1.49 6.46 -7.15
N GLY A 177 2.33 7.49 -7.12
CA GLY A 177 3.50 7.65 -8.00
C GLY A 177 3.25 8.26 -9.38
N VAL A 178 2.08 8.08 -9.98
CA VAL A 178 1.74 8.67 -11.31
C VAL A 178 1.12 10.06 -11.17
N TRP A 179 -0.03 10.13 -10.52
CA TRP A 179 -0.74 11.38 -10.23
C TRP A 179 -0.16 12.02 -8.98
N ARG A 180 0.03 13.34 -9.03
CA ARG A 180 0.56 14.16 -7.93
C ARG A 180 -0.17 15.49 -7.88
N GLU A 181 -0.09 16.14 -6.73
CA GLU A 181 -0.41 17.55 -6.60
C GLU A 181 0.76 18.40 -7.11
N ASP A 182 0.49 19.35 -8.01
CA ASP A 182 1.46 20.32 -8.52
C ASP A 182 0.87 21.72 -8.30
N PHE A 183 1.31 22.42 -7.26
CA PHE A 183 0.82 23.75 -6.85
C PHE A 183 -0.70 23.82 -6.54
N GLY A 184 -1.27 22.72 -6.02
CA GLY A 184 -2.70 22.56 -5.75
C GLY A 184 -3.51 22.01 -6.93
N HIS A 185 -2.87 21.77 -8.07
CA HIS A 185 -3.50 21.22 -9.28
C HIS A 185 -3.25 19.72 -9.41
N LEU A 186 -4.14 19.00 -10.09
CA LEU A 186 -3.97 17.58 -10.40
C LEU A 186 -3.04 17.43 -11.62
N ALA A 187 -1.90 16.75 -11.46
CA ALA A 187 -0.89 16.60 -12.51
C ALA A 187 -0.38 15.16 -12.68
N ALA A 188 -0.07 14.79 -13.93
CA ALA A 188 0.60 13.55 -14.29
C ALA A 188 1.77 13.80 -15.26
N ALA A 189 2.70 12.85 -15.33
CA ALA A 189 3.77 12.81 -16.34
C ALA A 189 4.11 11.36 -16.78
N GLN A 190 3.22 10.43 -16.45
CA GLN A 190 3.27 8.99 -16.74
C GLN A 190 1.83 8.51 -16.98
N GLU A 191 1.66 7.31 -17.55
CA GLU A 191 0.34 6.73 -17.86
C GLU A 191 -0.49 6.46 -16.59
N GLY A 192 -1.75 6.90 -16.55
CA GLY A 192 -2.68 6.58 -15.47
C GLY A 192 -3.99 7.35 -15.48
N SER A 193 -4.94 6.91 -14.65
CA SER A 193 -6.32 7.39 -14.56
C SER A 193 -6.60 8.11 -13.24
N ALA A 194 -7.33 9.22 -13.29
CA ALA A 194 -7.89 9.90 -12.12
C ALA A 194 -9.41 10.07 -12.32
N PHE A 195 -10.20 9.48 -11.42
CA PHE A 195 -11.67 9.58 -11.42
C PHE A 195 -12.16 10.36 -10.20
N GLY A 196 -13.08 11.31 -10.39
CA GLY A 196 -13.72 12.03 -9.31
C GLY A 196 -15.24 12.07 -9.49
N ASP A 197 -15.98 11.68 -8.45
CA ASP A 197 -17.43 11.88 -8.40
C ASP A 197 -17.72 13.21 -7.71
N PHE A 198 -18.20 14.17 -8.51
CA PHE A 198 -18.40 15.55 -8.08
C PHE A 198 -19.88 15.96 -8.08
N GLY A 199 -20.81 14.99 -8.16
CA GLY A 199 -22.24 15.28 -8.12
C GLY A 199 -22.78 15.99 -9.37
N MET A 200 -22.13 15.80 -10.53
CA MET A 200 -22.47 16.49 -11.78
C MET A 200 -23.93 16.20 -12.22
N PRO A 201 -24.74 17.23 -12.50
CA PRO A 201 -26.16 17.08 -12.83
C PRO A 201 -26.41 16.60 -14.28
N ALA A 202 -27.67 16.23 -14.55
CA ALA A 202 -28.17 15.87 -15.88
C ALA A 202 -27.97 16.98 -16.94
N ARG A 203 -28.10 18.25 -16.52
CA ARG A 203 -27.70 19.44 -17.29
C ARG A 203 -26.62 20.22 -16.55
N ALA A 204 -25.40 20.20 -17.08
CA ALA A 204 -24.25 20.86 -16.48
C ALA A 204 -23.56 21.80 -17.47
N ALA A 205 -22.97 22.88 -16.95
CA ALA A 205 -21.98 23.68 -17.64
C ALA A 205 -20.63 23.48 -16.93
N ILE A 206 -19.59 23.20 -17.70
CA ILE A 206 -18.31 22.69 -17.21
C ILE A 206 -17.21 23.56 -17.81
N GLU A 207 -16.67 24.47 -17.00
CA GLU A 207 -15.52 25.31 -17.33
C GLU A 207 -14.26 24.55 -16.89
N PHE A 208 -13.43 24.13 -17.83
CA PHE A 208 -12.19 23.42 -17.52
C PHE A 208 -10.98 23.99 -18.28
N GLU A 209 -9.81 23.85 -17.67
CA GLU A 209 -8.54 24.22 -18.28
C GLU A 209 -7.50 23.12 -18.02
N ILE A 210 -6.91 22.60 -19.10
CA ILE A 210 -5.81 21.62 -19.06
C ILE A 210 -4.60 22.25 -19.75
N SER A 211 -3.41 22.11 -19.14
CA SER A 211 -2.13 22.54 -19.68
C SER A 211 -1.12 21.41 -19.78
N TRP A 212 -0.08 21.63 -20.57
CA TRP A 212 1.01 20.69 -20.85
C TRP A 212 2.31 21.44 -21.18
N LYS A 213 3.48 20.84 -20.90
CA LYS A 213 4.80 21.41 -21.22
C LYS A 213 5.38 20.83 -22.52
N LYS A 214 4.89 19.67 -22.95
CA LYS A 214 5.22 18.98 -24.20
C LYS A 214 3.92 18.51 -24.88
N ARG A 215 4.02 17.89 -26.06
CA ARG A 215 2.86 17.29 -26.75
C ARG A 215 2.08 16.36 -25.78
N PRO A 216 0.79 16.65 -25.51
CA PRO A 216 -0.04 15.85 -24.61
C PRO A 216 -0.65 14.64 -25.34
N ASP A 217 -1.19 13.70 -24.58
CA ASP A 217 -2.02 12.60 -25.06
C ASP A 217 -2.92 12.13 -23.89
N PHE A 218 -4.18 12.59 -23.86
CA PHE A 218 -5.11 12.36 -22.76
C PHE A 218 -6.55 12.18 -23.23
N VAL A 219 -7.38 11.65 -22.32
CA VAL A 219 -8.84 11.60 -22.42
C VAL A 219 -9.46 12.27 -21.20
N LEU A 220 -10.28 13.30 -21.39
CA LEU A 220 -11.16 13.85 -20.36
C LEU A 220 -12.59 13.41 -20.65
N ALA A 221 -13.10 12.46 -19.87
CA ALA A 221 -14.45 11.91 -19.99
C ALA A 221 -15.42 12.57 -18.99
N LEU A 222 -16.54 13.09 -19.50
CA LEU A 222 -17.58 13.79 -18.75
C LEU A 222 -18.88 12.97 -18.75
N GLY A 223 -19.41 12.68 -17.56
CA GLY A 223 -20.58 11.82 -17.39
C GLY A 223 -20.16 10.35 -17.27
N VAL A 224 -19.32 10.06 -16.27
CA VAL A 224 -18.79 8.72 -15.99
C VAL A 224 -19.08 8.28 -14.57
N GLY A 225 -19.09 6.97 -14.36
CA GLY A 225 -19.13 6.34 -13.04
C GLY A 225 -17.77 5.77 -12.63
N ALA A 226 -17.74 5.15 -11.44
CA ALA A 226 -16.53 4.54 -10.92
C ALA A 226 -15.98 3.42 -11.83
N ASP A 227 -16.87 2.65 -12.48
CA ASP A 227 -16.51 1.67 -13.52
C ASP A 227 -15.88 2.37 -14.74
N PRO A 228 -14.62 2.08 -15.10
CA PRO A 228 -13.96 2.63 -16.29
C PRO A 228 -14.66 2.32 -17.62
N GLN A 229 -15.51 1.28 -17.71
CA GLN A 229 -16.26 1.02 -18.95
C GLN A 229 -17.27 2.13 -19.27
N THR A 230 -17.72 2.91 -18.27
CA THR A 230 -18.64 4.05 -18.48
C THR A 230 -18.03 5.13 -19.38
N SER A 231 -16.70 5.33 -19.36
CA SER A 231 -15.99 6.26 -20.25
C SER A 231 -16.28 6.00 -21.74
N LYS A 232 -16.56 4.75 -22.12
CA LYS A 232 -16.90 4.39 -23.52
C LYS A 232 -18.20 5.02 -24.03
N ARG A 233 -19.11 5.42 -23.13
CA ARG A 233 -20.42 6.02 -23.44
C ARG A 233 -20.55 7.50 -23.04
N ALA A 234 -19.50 8.05 -22.42
CA ALA A 234 -19.41 9.44 -21.98
C ALA A 234 -19.13 10.41 -23.14
N PHE A 235 -19.24 11.71 -22.89
CA PHE A 235 -18.67 12.73 -23.77
C PHE A 235 -17.17 12.82 -23.49
N ARG A 236 -16.31 12.69 -24.50
CA ARG A 236 -14.85 12.61 -24.33
C ARG A 236 -14.14 13.69 -25.11
N PHE A 237 -13.32 14.47 -24.42
CA PHE A 237 -12.27 15.29 -25.05
C PHE A 237 -11.01 14.45 -25.18
N GLU A 238 -10.48 14.32 -26.39
CA GLU A 238 -9.33 13.44 -26.70
C GLU A 238 -8.32 14.14 -27.60
N VAL A 239 -7.04 13.77 -27.46
CA VAL A 239 -5.96 14.27 -28.34
C VAL A 239 -5.78 13.30 -29.52
N TRP A 240 -6.24 13.70 -30.70
CA TRP A 240 -6.17 12.89 -31.92
C TRP A 240 -5.16 13.52 -32.89
N ALA A 241 -4.01 12.85 -33.05
CA ALA A 241 -2.84 13.39 -33.75
C ALA A 241 -2.45 14.79 -33.22
N ASP A 242 -2.72 15.85 -33.97
CA ASP A 242 -2.38 17.25 -33.65
C ASP A 242 -3.62 18.11 -33.34
N ASP A 243 -4.79 17.49 -33.09
CA ASP A 243 -6.04 18.16 -32.74
C ASP A 243 -6.64 17.66 -31.42
N LEU A 244 -7.22 18.57 -30.63
CA LEU A 244 -8.15 18.24 -29.56
C LEU A 244 -9.55 18.07 -30.17
N VAL A 245 -10.14 16.88 -30.02
CA VAL A 245 -11.50 16.57 -30.50
C VAL A 245 -12.45 16.39 -29.33
N ILE A 246 -13.73 16.67 -29.54
CA ILE A 246 -14.84 16.20 -28.70
C ILE A 246 -15.55 15.08 -29.45
N ASN A 247 -15.74 13.94 -28.81
CA ASN A 247 -16.48 12.82 -29.38
C ASN A 247 -17.42 12.13 -28.38
N ARG A 248 -18.33 11.34 -28.93
CA ARG A 248 -19.11 10.34 -28.20
C ARG A 248 -19.28 9.11 -29.09
N GLU A 249 -19.31 7.94 -28.46
CA GLU A 249 -19.69 6.68 -29.11
C GLU A 249 -20.79 6.01 -28.30
N LEU A 250 -21.85 5.54 -28.96
CA LEU A 250 -22.97 4.83 -28.34
C LEU A 250 -23.78 4.06 -29.38
N ASP A 251 -24.17 2.82 -29.07
CA ASP A 251 -25.07 2.00 -29.88
C ASP A 251 -24.66 1.90 -31.38
N GLN A 252 -23.35 1.68 -31.62
CA GLN A 252 -22.69 1.65 -32.94
C GLN A 252 -22.74 2.97 -33.74
N LYS A 253 -23.09 4.09 -33.09
CA LYS A 253 -23.00 5.44 -33.65
C LYS A 253 -21.83 6.18 -33.01
N VAL A 254 -21.16 6.99 -33.81
CA VAL A 254 -20.12 7.92 -33.36
C VAL A 254 -20.44 9.31 -33.91
N ASP A 255 -20.15 10.33 -33.12
CA ASP A 255 -20.23 11.74 -33.47
C ASP A 255 -19.00 12.42 -32.88
N LEU A 256 -18.31 13.22 -33.69
CA LEU A 256 -16.96 13.71 -33.42
C LEU A 256 -16.73 15.03 -34.16
N GLN A 257 -16.21 16.03 -33.45
CA GLN A 257 -15.79 17.31 -34.03
C GLN A 257 -14.46 17.78 -33.42
N GLY A 258 -13.65 18.46 -34.23
CA GLY A 258 -12.47 19.17 -33.75
C GLY A 258 -12.86 20.37 -32.89
N VAL A 259 -12.06 20.67 -31.87
CA VAL A 259 -12.28 21.78 -30.94
C VAL A 259 -11.16 22.81 -31.05
N GLN A 260 -9.91 22.36 -31.07
CA GLN A 260 -8.71 23.21 -31.10
C GLN A 260 -7.49 22.41 -31.57
N SER A 261 -6.72 22.94 -32.52
CA SER A 261 -5.44 22.32 -32.91
C SER A 261 -4.35 22.54 -31.85
N ILE A 262 -3.56 21.49 -31.59
CA ILE A 262 -2.50 21.44 -30.58
C ILE A 262 -1.14 21.62 -31.26
N GLN A 263 -0.43 22.69 -30.91
CA GLN A 263 0.93 22.92 -31.40
C GLN A 263 1.99 22.12 -30.62
N GLY A 264 3.08 21.77 -31.29
CA GLY A 264 4.20 21.05 -30.68
C GLY A 264 5.02 21.92 -29.72
N GLY A 265 4.74 21.82 -28.42
CA GLY A 265 5.43 22.59 -27.39
C GLY A 265 4.62 22.61 -26.08
N PRO A 266 4.85 23.61 -25.20
CA PRO A 266 3.93 23.90 -24.11
C PRO A 266 2.63 24.50 -24.67
N GLY A 267 1.50 24.27 -23.99
CA GLY A 267 0.20 24.77 -24.42
C GLY A 267 -0.91 24.53 -23.40
N ARG A 268 -2.12 24.95 -23.76
CA ARG A 268 -3.32 24.78 -22.95
C ARG A 268 -4.61 24.80 -23.78
N ALA A 269 -5.67 24.20 -23.24
CA ALA A 269 -7.03 24.33 -23.73
C ALA A 269 -7.93 24.80 -22.56
N HIS A 270 -8.60 25.95 -22.72
CA HIS A 270 -9.56 26.51 -21.76
C HIS A 270 -10.93 26.59 -22.42
N LEU A 271 -11.84 25.73 -21.97
CA LEU A 271 -13.08 25.41 -22.66
C LEU A 271 -14.29 25.47 -21.72
N GLN A 272 -15.46 25.68 -22.31
CA GLN A 272 -16.75 25.58 -21.64
C GLN A 272 -17.62 24.54 -22.37
N ALA A 273 -17.88 23.42 -21.70
CA ALA A 273 -18.74 22.35 -22.21
C ALA A 273 -20.11 22.40 -21.53
N PHE A 274 -21.17 22.47 -22.33
CA PHE A 274 -22.56 22.45 -21.87
C PHE A 274 -23.17 21.12 -22.28
N ILE A 275 -23.59 20.30 -21.31
CA ILE A 275 -24.09 18.95 -21.53
C ILE A 275 -25.56 18.81 -21.13
N ASP A 276 -26.33 18.08 -21.92
CA ASP A 276 -27.61 17.47 -21.56
C ASP A 276 -27.45 15.96 -21.71
N GLN A 277 -27.22 15.27 -20.58
CA GLN A 277 -26.97 13.82 -20.56
C GLN A 277 -28.17 13.01 -21.04
N GLU A 278 -29.40 13.51 -20.78
CA GLU A 278 -30.66 12.83 -21.12
C GLU A 278 -30.93 12.86 -22.63
N LYS A 279 -30.70 14.02 -23.27
CA LYS A 279 -30.79 14.18 -24.73
C LYS A 279 -29.52 13.74 -25.46
N GLY A 280 -28.45 13.44 -24.73
CA GLY A 280 -27.15 13.06 -25.27
C GLY A 280 -26.48 14.14 -26.12
N HIS A 281 -26.66 15.41 -25.72
CA HIS A 281 -26.23 16.60 -26.45
C HIS A 281 -25.09 17.30 -25.70
N CYS A 282 -24.04 17.71 -26.42
CA CYS A 282 -22.95 18.51 -25.88
C CYS A 282 -22.58 19.66 -26.82
N LEU A 283 -22.47 20.85 -26.26
CA LEU A 283 -22.02 22.07 -26.94
C LEU A 283 -20.69 22.52 -26.32
N VAL A 284 -19.69 22.79 -27.16
CA VAL A 284 -18.36 23.24 -26.73
C VAL A 284 -18.11 24.66 -27.20
N PHE A 285 -17.69 25.52 -26.28
CA PHE A 285 -17.31 26.90 -26.54
C PHE A 285 -15.89 27.16 -26.02
N SER A 286 -15.24 28.16 -26.61
CA SER A 286 -14.03 28.76 -26.06
C SER A 286 -14.32 29.48 -24.74
N ALA A 287 -13.27 29.84 -23.99
CA ALA A 287 -13.39 30.78 -22.88
C ALA A 287 -13.97 32.17 -23.26
N SER A 288 -13.92 32.55 -24.55
CA SER A 288 -14.54 33.77 -25.11
C SER A 288 -15.98 33.59 -25.61
N GLY A 289 -16.60 32.42 -25.39
CA GLY A 289 -17.98 32.16 -25.80
C GLY A 289 -18.17 31.97 -27.32
N GLN A 290 -17.08 31.85 -28.09
CA GLN A 290 -17.14 31.41 -29.48
C GLN A 290 -17.50 29.91 -29.50
N LYS A 291 -18.48 29.51 -30.31
CA LYS A 291 -18.86 28.10 -30.45
C LYS A 291 -17.80 27.35 -31.27
N LEU A 292 -17.27 26.26 -30.72
CA LEU A 292 -16.23 25.45 -31.35
C LEU A 292 -16.80 24.13 -31.90
N ALA A 293 -17.68 23.46 -31.16
CA ALA A 293 -18.27 22.18 -31.57
C ALA A 293 -19.69 21.95 -31.00
N GLU A 294 -20.42 21.03 -31.62
CA GLU A 294 -21.73 20.52 -31.17
C GLU A 294 -21.89 19.05 -31.58
N ILE A 295 -21.97 18.14 -30.61
CA ILE A 295 -22.25 16.72 -30.88
C ILE A 295 -23.54 16.26 -30.21
N GLN A 296 -24.29 15.37 -30.87
CA GLN A 296 -25.56 14.86 -30.36
C GLN A 296 -25.79 13.38 -30.72
N ILE A 297 -25.63 12.50 -29.72
CA ILE A 297 -26.05 11.10 -29.77
C ILE A 297 -27.03 10.82 -28.63
N PRO A 298 -28.36 10.87 -28.89
CA PRO A 298 -29.37 10.55 -27.90
C PRO A 298 -29.27 9.07 -27.47
N PRO A 299 -29.25 8.76 -26.17
CA PRO A 299 -29.11 7.39 -25.69
C PRO A 299 -30.41 6.60 -25.81
N ALA A 300 -30.34 5.32 -26.18
CA ALA A 300 -31.50 4.42 -26.21
C ALA A 300 -32.18 4.26 -24.82
N LYS A 301 -31.41 4.45 -23.74
CA LYS A 301 -31.89 4.65 -22.38
C LYS A 301 -31.10 5.77 -21.72
N PRO A 302 -31.72 6.91 -21.34
CA PRO A 302 -31.08 7.94 -20.55
C PRO A 302 -30.48 7.41 -19.25
N GLU A 303 -29.27 7.86 -18.96
CA GLU A 303 -28.48 7.50 -17.79
C GLU A 303 -27.65 8.74 -17.42
N VAL A 304 -27.80 9.21 -16.17
CA VAL A 304 -27.16 10.43 -15.69
C VAL A 304 -26.06 10.02 -14.72
N LEU A 305 -24.81 10.37 -15.05
CA LEU A 305 -23.63 10.04 -14.28
C LEU A 305 -22.96 11.32 -13.78
N SER A 306 -22.51 11.28 -12.53
CA SER A 306 -22.09 12.45 -11.75
C SER A 306 -20.58 12.70 -11.72
N GLY A 307 -19.79 11.77 -12.26
CA GLY A 307 -18.33 11.81 -12.23
C GLY A 307 -17.68 12.29 -13.52
N ILE A 308 -16.39 12.60 -13.36
CA ILE A 308 -15.43 12.98 -14.40
C ILE A 308 -14.20 12.08 -14.28
N ARG A 309 -13.60 11.70 -15.40
CA ARG A 309 -12.33 10.96 -15.44
C ARG A 309 -11.34 11.68 -16.35
N LEU A 310 -10.11 11.81 -15.89
CA LEU A 310 -8.96 12.26 -16.69
C LEU A 310 -7.96 11.09 -16.77
N ASP A 311 -7.76 10.58 -17.97
CA ASP A 311 -6.81 9.52 -18.28
C ASP A 311 -5.63 10.13 -19.02
N ASN A 312 -4.44 10.15 -18.40
CA ASN A 312 -3.20 10.52 -19.08
C ASN A 312 -2.62 9.29 -19.76
N ILE A 313 -2.46 9.32 -21.08
CA ILE A 313 -1.93 8.21 -21.88
C ILE A 313 -0.42 8.43 -22.07
N ARG A 314 -0.01 9.59 -22.59
CA ARG A 314 1.41 9.97 -22.79
C ARG A 314 1.62 11.47 -22.58
N GLY A 315 2.87 11.83 -22.30
CA GLY A 315 3.26 13.22 -22.06
C GLY A 315 2.97 13.68 -20.63
N ASP A 316 3.01 14.99 -20.43
CA ASP A 316 2.66 15.64 -19.17
C ASP A 316 1.38 16.46 -19.31
N VAL A 317 0.50 16.34 -18.31
CA VAL A 317 -0.77 17.07 -18.23
C VAL A 317 -0.99 17.60 -16.83
N ARG A 318 -1.60 18.78 -16.74
CA ARG A 318 -2.07 19.39 -15.50
C ARG A 318 -3.47 19.97 -15.70
N LEU A 319 -4.41 19.55 -14.85
CA LEU A 319 -5.74 20.14 -14.79
C LEU A 319 -5.64 21.42 -13.96
N GLU A 320 -5.56 22.57 -14.62
CA GLU A 320 -5.42 23.89 -13.99
C GLU A 320 -6.74 24.36 -13.36
N ARG A 321 -7.86 23.96 -13.96
CA ARG A 321 -9.21 24.42 -13.58
C ARG A 321 -10.26 23.36 -13.91
N LEU A 322 -11.20 23.16 -13.01
CA LEU A 322 -12.43 22.40 -13.20
C LEU A 322 -13.53 23.02 -12.33
N ARG A 323 -14.50 23.65 -12.99
CA ARG A 323 -15.69 24.25 -12.37
C ARG A 323 -16.94 23.66 -13.01
N ILE A 324 -17.78 23.04 -12.19
CA ILE A 324 -19.05 22.45 -12.62
C ILE A 324 -20.18 23.30 -12.06
N THR A 325 -21.12 23.69 -12.91
CA THR A 325 -22.36 24.39 -12.50
C THR A 325 -23.60 23.70 -13.05
N ARG A 326 -24.76 23.89 -12.40
CA ARG A 326 -26.07 23.53 -12.96
C ARG A 326 -26.33 24.41 -14.18
N TRP A 327 -26.89 23.82 -15.25
CA TRP A 327 -27.18 24.55 -16.49
C TRP A 327 -28.69 24.63 -16.77
N THR A 328 -29.16 25.85 -16.99
CA THR A 328 -30.58 26.19 -17.22
C THR A 328 -31.02 26.06 -18.68
N GLY A 329 -30.08 25.94 -19.62
CA GLY A 329 -30.33 25.98 -21.07
C GLY A 329 -29.85 27.27 -21.75
N ALA A 330 -29.51 28.32 -21.01
CA ALA A 330 -28.93 29.55 -21.57
C ALA A 330 -27.51 29.30 -22.10
N LEU A 331 -27.23 29.68 -23.34
CA LEU A 331 -25.92 29.54 -23.97
C LEU A 331 -25.06 30.79 -23.79
N PRO A 332 -23.72 30.66 -23.74
CA PRO A 332 -22.83 31.81 -23.77
C PRO A 332 -22.97 32.52 -25.12
N ARG A 333 -22.80 33.85 -25.10
CA ARG A 333 -22.63 34.66 -26.30
C ARG A 333 -21.13 34.87 -26.52
N GLU A 334 -20.71 34.94 -27.78
CA GLU A 334 -19.35 35.32 -28.14
C GLU A 334 -19.07 36.75 -27.66
N VAL A 335 -17.89 36.96 -27.05
CA VAL A 335 -17.49 38.26 -26.50
C VAL A 335 -16.17 38.76 -27.08
N ALA A 336 -16.06 40.08 -27.20
CA ALA A 336 -14.77 40.76 -27.26
C ALA A 336 -14.04 40.50 -25.93
N ALA A 337 -13.19 39.47 -25.95
CA ALA A 337 -12.60 38.90 -24.73
C ALA A 337 -11.70 39.89 -23.99
N ASP A 338 -11.11 40.82 -24.76
CA ASP A 338 -10.22 41.94 -24.43
C ASP A 338 -10.93 43.22 -23.95
N GLN A 339 -12.27 43.25 -23.96
CA GLN A 339 -13.04 44.43 -23.55
C GLN A 339 -13.70 44.27 -22.17
N PRO A 340 -13.58 45.27 -21.27
CA PRO A 340 -14.35 45.33 -20.03
C PRO A 340 -15.86 45.29 -20.32
N ARG A 341 -16.57 44.48 -19.53
CA ARG A 341 -17.98 44.14 -19.79
C ARG A 341 -18.67 43.61 -18.54
N LEU A 342 -19.98 43.83 -18.47
CA LEU A 342 -20.87 43.30 -17.45
C LEU A 342 -21.84 42.30 -18.11
N HIS A 343 -21.96 41.11 -17.53
CA HIS A 343 -22.88 40.05 -17.93
C HIS A 343 -24.10 40.08 -16.99
N ARG A 344 -25.29 40.19 -17.57
CA ARG A 344 -26.56 40.29 -16.85
C ARG A 344 -27.24 38.92 -16.70
N THR A 345 -28.09 38.77 -15.69
CA THR A 345 -28.80 37.50 -15.40
C THR A 345 -29.86 37.11 -16.44
N ASP A 346 -30.25 38.04 -17.33
CA ASP A 346 -31.05 37.79 -18.53
C ASP A 346 -30.20 37.34 -19.75
N GLY A 347 -28.89 37.20 -19.57
CA GLY A 347 -27.93 36.83 -20.61
C GLY A 347 -27.48 37.99 -21.51
N ASN A 348 -27.89 39.23 -21.25
CA ASN A 348 -27.38 40.39 -21.97
C ASN A 348 -25.98 40.80 -21.50
N ILE A 349 -25.22 41.41 -22.42
CA ILE A 349 -23.82 41.79 -22.20
C ILE A 349 -23.68 43.27 -22.49
N GLU A 350 -23.32 44.03 -21.47
CA GLU A 350 -23.11 45.47 -21.53
C GLU A 350 -21.60 45.71 -21.60
N TYR A 351 -21.09 46.25 -22.71
CA TYR A 351 -19.68 46.61 -22.83
C TYR A 351 -19.42 47.99 -22.21
N GLY A 352 -18.35 48.11 -21.43
CA GLY A 352 -18.03 49.30 -20.64
C GLY A 352 -17.29 48.94 -19.35
N LYS A 353 -16.72 49.95 -18.69
CA LYS A 353 -15.97 49.76 -17.44
C LYS A 353 -16.86 50.00 -16.23
N VAL A 354 -16.95 49.04 -15.31
CA VAL A 354 -17.60 49.25 -14.02
C VAL A 354 -16.75 50.23 -13.20
N THR A 355 -17.38 51.31 -12.74
CA THR A 355 -16.72 52.45 -12.07
C THR A 355 -17.14 52.61 -10.61
N ALA A 356 -18.30 52.08 -10.21
CA ALA A 356 -18.76 52.09 -8.83
C ALA A 356 -19.83 51.01 -8.54
N TYR A 357 -20.10 50.79 -7.26
CA TYR A 357 -21.30 50.14 -6.73
C TYR A 357 -21.80 50.97 -5.56
N ASP A 358 -23.04 51.44 -5.67
CA ASP A 358 -23.72 52.22 -4.64
C ASP A 358 -24.54 51.28 -3.74
N PRO A 359 -24.14 51.08 -2.47
CA PRO A 359 -24.86 50.18 -1.57
C PRO A 359 -26.20 50.72 -1.07
N ALA A 360 -26.50 52.02 -1.25
CA ALA A 360 -27.78 52.60 -0.85
C ALA A 360 -28.87 52.33 -1.90
N THR A 361 -28.53 52.43 -3.19
CA THR A 361 -29.44 52.06 -4.30
C THR A 361 -29.34 50.58 -4.70
N LYS A 362 -28.24 49.91 -4.33
CA LYS A 362 -27.85 48.56 -4.80
C LYS A 362 -27.69 48.48 -6.32
N GLU A 363 -27.04 49.48 -6.90
CA GLU A 363 -26.76 49.55 -8.34
C GLU A 363 -25.25 49.60 -8.60
N PHE A 364 -24.81 48.81 -9.60
CA PHE A 364 -23.51 49.00 -10.23
C PHE A 364 -23.60 50.15 -11.23
N VAL A 365 -22.60 51.02 -11.25
CA VAL A 365 -22.42 52.07 -12.25
C VAL A 365 -21.35 51.62 -13.24
N MET A 366 -21.68 51.63 -14.52
CA MET A 366 -20.77 51.23 -15.60
C MET A 366 -20.70 52.31 -16.66
N SER A 367 -19.49 52.84 -16.90
CA SER A 367 -19.25 53.89 -17.87
C SER A 367 -19.04 53.31 -19.28
N ARG A 368 -19.70 53.92 -20.27
CA ARG A 368 -19.75 53.49 -21.68
C ARG A 368 -19.54 54.68 -22.59
N ASP A 369 -19.22 54.43 -23.85
CA ASP A 369 -19.18 55.45 -24.91
C ASP A 369 -20.55 56.16 -25.10
N ALA A 370 -21.64 55.50 -24.71
CA ALA A 370 -23.01 56.03 -24.71
C ALA A 370 -23.41 56.74 -23.40
N GLY A 371 -22.48 56.96 -22.47
CA GLY A 371 -22.73 57.47 -21.12
C GLY A 371 -22.84 56.38 -20.04
N ASP A 372 -23.03 56.79 -18.79
CA ASP A 372 -23.08 55.86 -17.65
C ASP A 372 -24.41 55.08 -17.61
N LEU A 373 -24.31 53.76 -17.46
CA LEU A 373 -25.42 52.84 -17.21
C LEU A 373 -25.45 52.44 -15.73
N ARG A 374 -26.65 52.42 -15.13
CA ARG A 374 -26.92 51.79 -13.83
C ARG A 374 -27.53 50.41 -14.04
N VAL A 375 -27.02 49.40 -13.32
CA VAL A 375 -27.49 48.02 -13.37
C VAL A 375 -27.77 47.51 -11.94
N PRO A 376 -29.01 47.09 -11.61
CA PRO A 376 -29.35 46.56 -10.30
C PRO A 376 -28.52 45.33 -9.90
N PHE A 377 -28.13 45.24 -8.63
CA PHE A 377 -27.25 44.21 -8.07
C PHE A 377 -27.73 42.78 -8.32
N ASP A 378 -29.04 42.56 -8.33
CA ASP A 378 -29.69 41.28 -8.59
C ASP A 378 -29.72 40.89 -10.08
N GLN A 379 -29.51 41.86 -10.97
CA GLN A 379 -29.43 41.68 -12.42
C GLN A 379 -28.01 41.46 -12.95
N VAL A 380 -26.97 41.59 -12.12
CA VAL A 380 -25.58 41.31 -12.51
C VAL A 380 -25.22 39.87 -12.18
N ASP A 381 -24.74 39.12 -13.17
CA ASP A 381 -24.25 37.75 -12.97
C ASP A 381 -22.72 37.71 -12.82
N SER A 382 -22.00 38.43 -13.69
CA SER A 382 -20.56 38.61 -13.60
C SER A 382 -20.10 39.90 -14.28
N ALA A 383 -18.89 40.35 -13.99
CA ALA A 383 -18.25 41.45 -14.69
C ALA A 383 -16.75 41.17 -14.88
N PHE A 384 -16.22 41.58 -16.03
CA PHE A 384 -14.82 41.48 -16.43
C PHE A 384 -14.28 42.90 -16.58
N LEU A 385 -13.17 43.21 -15.92
CA LEU A 385 -12.85 44.59 -15.49
C LEU A 385 -11.46 45.04 -15.95
N SER A 386 -10.50 44.13 -15.85
CA SER A 386 -9.14 44.23 -16.38
C SER A 386 -8.67 42.84 -16.81
N PHE A 387 -7.66 42.79 -17.66
CA PHE A 387 -7.09 41.54 -18.16
C PHE A 387 -5.70 41.32 -17.55
N PRO A 388 -5.30 40.07 -17.25
CA PRO A 388 -3.99 39.80 -16.70
C PRO A 388 -2.89 40.30 -17.64
N ALA A 389 -2.00 41.14 -17.13
CA ALA A 389 -0.69 41.34 -17.73
C ALA A 389 0.25 40.23 -17.26
N GLU A 390 1.36 39.99 -17.96
CA GLU A 390 2.43 39.13 -17.45
C GLU A 390 3.16 39.81 -16.28
N GLY A 391 2.62 39.60 -15.08
CA GLY A 391 3.20 40.07 -13.82
C GLY A 391 4.27 39.12 -13.26
N GLN A 392 5.11 39.63 -12.37
CA GLN A 392 6.06 38.80 -11.62
C GLN A 392 5.32 37.79 -10.75
N LEU A 393 5.71 36.51 -10.83
CA LEU A 393 5.09 35.44 -10.04
C LEU A 393 5.24 35.72 -8.53
N PRO A 394 4.16 35.57 -7.73
CA PRO A 394 4.21 35.77 -6.28
C PRO A 394 5.13 34.73 -5.62
N VAL A 395 5.66 35.04 -4.43
CA VAL A 395 6.55 34.13 -3.70
C VAL A 395 5.79 32.95 -3.10
N VAL A 396 4.61 33.19 -2.53
CA VAL A 396 3.80 32.18 -1.81
C VAL A 396 2.35 32.20 -2.27
N ARG A 397 1.71 31.03 -2.35
CA ARG A 397 0.25 30.86 -2.46
C ARG A 397 -0.27 30.07 -1.26
N VAL A 398 -1.24 30.63 -0.54
CA VAL A 398 -1.95 29.98 0.56
C VAL A 398 -3.38 29.70 0.14
N GLY A 399 -3.82 28.45 0.21
CA GLY A 399 -5.14 28.00 -0.24
C GLY A 399 -5.91 27.21 0.82
N TYR A 400 -7.23 27.31 0.76
CA TYR A 400 -8.22 26.69 1.64
C TYR A 400 -8.95 25.54 0.94
N HIS A 401 -9.68 24.74 1.72
CA HIS A 401 -10.46 23.60 1.21
C HIS A 401 -11.76 23.99 0.47
N ASP A 402 -12.21 25.24 0.58
CA ASP A 402 -13.36 25.81 -0.16
C ASP A 402 -12.95 26.45 -1.50
N GLY A 403 -11.65 26.43 -1.84
CA GLY A 403 -11.12 27.03 -3.05
C GLY A 403 -10.71 28.50 -2.92
N LEU A 404 -10.85 29.13 -1.75
CA LEU A 404 -10.23 30.45 -1.52
C LEU A 404 -8.71 30.30 -1.54
N HIS A 405 -7.99 31.17 -2.27
CA HIS A 405 -6.53 31.23 -2.16
C HIS A 405 -5.96 32.63 -2.36
N VAL A 406 -4.96 32.96 -1.56
CA VAL A 406 -4.26 34.25 -1.56
C VAL A 406 -2.82 34.03 -1.99
N ALA A 407 -2.38 34.83 -2.96
CA ALA A 407 -1.02 34.80 -3.48
C ALA A 407 -0.32 36.15 -3.26
N GLY A 408 0.96 36.11 -2.87
CA GLY A 408 1.76 37.28 -2.52
C GLY A 408 2.96 36.90 -1.63
N ASP A 409 3.35 37.81 -0.75
CA ASP A 409 4.50 37.65 0.14
C ASP A 409 4.07 37.29 1.55
N LEU A 410 4.69 36.26 2.13
CA LEU A 410 4.39 35.79 3.48
C LEU A 410 5.24 36.53 4.52
N GLN A 411 4.60 37.42 5.27
CA GLN A 411 5.25 38.28 6.27
C GLN A 411 5.52 37.56 7.59
N ARG A 412 4.58 36.74 8.06
CA ARG A 412 4.67 36.04 9.35
C ARG A 412 3.76 34.80 9.41
N ILE A 413 4.21 33.76 10.09
CA ILE A 413 3.36 32.66 10.58
C ILE A 413 3.31 32.77 12.11
N ALA A 414 2.13 32.61 12.71
CA ALA A 414 1.94 32.52 14.16
C ALA A 414 0.83 31.51 14.48
N ASP A 415 0.59 31.25 15.76
CA ASP A 415 -0.30 30.17 16.23
C ASP A 415 -1.78 30.38 15.89
N ASP A 416 -2.16 31.62 15.62
CA ASP A 416 -3.51 32.04 15.27
C ASP A 416 -3.69 32.42 13.78
N GLY A 417 -2.66 32.27 12.93
CA GLY A 417 -2.78 32.52 11.49
C GLY A 417 -1.47 32.79 10.74
N LEU A 418 -1.61 33.15 9.47
CA LEU A 418 -0.55 33.66 8.60
C LEU A 418 -0.86 35.12 8.21
N TRP A 419 0.17 35.93 8.02
CA TRP A 419 0.07 37.31 7.56
C TRP A 419 0.72 37.44 6.19
N MET A 420 -0.05 37.89 5.19
CA MET A 420 0.44 38.06 3.83
C MET A 420 0.20 39.48 3.32
N THR A 421 1.12 39.99 2.51
CA THR A 421 0.89 41.16 1.65
C THR A 421 0.68 40.68 0.22
N THR A 422 -0.32 41.24 -0.47
CA THR A 422 -0.59 40.93 -1.89
C THR A 422 -0.84 42.24 -2.64
N PRO A 423 -0.37 42.41 -3.89
CA PRO A 423 -0.50 43.67 -4.61
C PRO A 423 -1.94 44.17 -4.74
N ALA A 424 -2.91 43.25 -4.83
CA ALA A 424 -4.32 43.55 -5.07
C ALA A 424 -5.11 44.01 -3.81
N ILE A 425 -4.61 43.79 -2.59
CA ILE A 425 -5.30 44.15 -1.35
C ILE A 425 -4.56 45.28 -0.63
N ALA A 426 -5.29 46.17 0.04
CA ALA A 426 -4.73 47.28 0.81
C ALA A 426 -4.25 46.79 2.20
N GLY A 427 -2.93 46.64 2.34
CA GLY A 427 -2.27 46.26 3.60
C GLY A 427 -2.16 44.73 3.81
N PRO A 428 -1.56 44.29 4.93
CA PRO A 428 -1.40 42.88 5.23
C PRO A 428 -2.73 42.22 5.63
N VAL A 429 -3.09 41.12 4.98
CA VAL A 429 -4.24 40.28 5.36
C VAL A 429 -3.83 39.18 6.33
N ARG A 430 -4.73 38.84 7.26
CA ARG A 430 -4.61 37.68 8.15
C ARG A 430 -5.39 36.50 7.57
N LEU A 431 -4.74 35.36 7.48
CA LEU A 431 -5.30 34.09 7.03
C LEU A 431 -5.36 33.13 8.24
N PRO A 432 -6.55 32.79 8.79
CA PRO A 432 -6.68 31.83 9.88
C PRO A 432 -6.12 30.43 9.53
N ARG A 433 -5.61 29.69 10.53
CA ARG A 433 -5.14 28.31 10.31
C ARG A 433 -6.26 27.31 9.99
N ASN A 434 -7.49 27.58 10.43
CA ASN A 434 -8.63 26.68 10.23
C ASN A 434 -9.07 26.67 8.75
N GLY A 435 -9.27 25.48 8.18
CA GLY A 435 -9.70 25.32 6.78
C GLY A 435 -8.59 25.46 5.73
N LEU A 436 -7.34 25.73 6.13
CA LEU A 436 -6.18 25.66 5.24
C LEU A 436 -6.06 24.28 4.59
N ARG A 437 -5.72 24.27 3.30
CA ARG A 437 -5.42 23.09 2.48
C ARG A 437 -3.94 23.00 2.14
N SER A 438 -3.34 24.11 1.72
CA SER A 438 -2.01 24.12 1.13
C SER A 438 -1.34 25.48 1.28
N ILE A 439 -0.09 25.52 1.72
CA ILE A 439 0.82 26.67 1.60
C ILE A 439 1.91 26.24 0.63
N ILE A 440 2.12 26.98 -0.46
CA ILE A 440 2.97 26.54 -1.57
C ILE A 440 3.96 27.65 -1.91
N MET A 441 5.24 27.29 -2.02
CA MET A 441 6.30 28.23 -2.37
C MET A 441 6.52 28.17 -3.88
N LEU A 442 6.32 29.30 -4.55
CA LEU A 442 6.39 29.43 -6.01
C LEU A 442 7.79 29.84 -6.48
N GLN A 443 8.59 30.43 -5.58
CA GLN A 443 10.01 30.76 -5.80
C GLN A 443 10.86 29.92 -4.84
N ALA A 444 10.94 28.61 -5.11
CA ALA A 444 11.63 27.65 -4.27
C ALA A 444 13.08 27.38 -4.76
N GLU A 445 14.03 27.28 -3.82
CA GLU A 445 15.45 27.02 -4.07
C GLU A 445 15.79 25.55 -3.79
N SER A 446 16.60 24.92 -4.63
CA SER A 446 16.98 23.51 -4.45
C SER A 446 17.93 23.32 -3.27
N LEU A 447 17.46 22.65 -2.21
CA LEU A 447 18.26 22.26 -1.06
C LEU A 447 19.38 21.27 -1.45
N THR A 448 20.62 21.76 -1.53
CA THR A 448 21.81 20.93 -1.74
C THR A 448 22.35 20.34 -0.45
N ASP A 449 23.06 19.22 -0.57
CA ASP A 449 23.87 18.67 0.51
C ASP A 449 25.04 19.63 0.83
N GLY A 450 25.03 20.22 2.02
CA GLY A 450 26.13 21.07 2.49
C GLY A 450 27.33 20.26 3.00
N ASP A 451 28.55 20.72 2.70
CA ASP A 451 29.80 20.10 3.14
C ASP A 451 29.89 19.90 4.66
N GLY A 452 30.60 18.85 5.09
CA GLY A 452 30.81 18.55 6.50
C GLY A 452 31.51 17.19 6.72
N PRO A 453 32.09 16.95 7.90
CA PRO A 453 32.94 15.77 8.16
C PRO A 453 32.14 14.47 8.35
N ASP A 454 30.90 14.57 8.82
CA ASP A 454 29.99 13.43 9.05
C ASP A 454 29.13 13.13 7.83
N PRO A 455 28.87 11.84 7.54
CA PRO A 455 28.11 11.42 6.37
C PRO A 455 26.65 11.88 6.46
N ILE A 456 26.14 12.43 5.35
CA ILE A 456 24.71 12.70 5.22
C ILE A 456 23.98 11.37 5.00
N GLY A 457 22.94 11.13 5.79
CA GLY A 457 22.01 10.02 5.63
C GLY A 457 20.60 10.51 5.35
N THR A 458 19.70 9.56 5.08
CA THR A 458 18.25 9.79 5.03
C THR A 458 17.61 9.10 6.22
N LEU A 459 17.08 9.88 7.16
CA LEU A 459 16.24 9.42 8.25
C LEU A 459 14.83 9.15 7.70
N GLU A 460 14.31 7.95 7.94
CA GLU A 460 13.01 7.47 7.47
C GLU A 460 12.25 6.89 8.67
N LEU A 461 11.19 7.58 9.10
CA LEU A 461 10.30 7.24 10.21
C LEU A 461 8.84 7.32 9.72
N GLU A 462 7.87 6.95 10.56
CA GLU A 462 6.46 7.21 10.28
C GLU A 462 6.23 8.72 10.00
N GLY A 463 5.60 9.02 8.87
CA GLY A 463 5.32 10.38 8.42
C GLY A 463 6.54 11.28 8.17
N THR A 464 7.78 10.78 8.23
CA THR A 464 8.99 11.62 8.14
C THR A 464 10.08 10.99 7.27
N ARG A 465 10.56 11.74 6.28
CA ARG A 465 11.73 11.41 5.47
C ARG A 465 12.62 12.65 5.36
N LEU A 466 13.75 12.68 6.07
CA LEU A 466 14.65 13.84 6.07
C LEU A 466 16.07 13.44 5.74
N ARG A 467 16.67 14.12 4.75
CA ARG A 467 18.12 14.08 4.55
C ARG A 467 18.79 14.96 5.61
N GLY A 468 19.94 14.54 6.14
CA GLY A 468 20.53 15.19 7.31
C GLY A 468 21.72 14.41 7.91
N ARG A 469 22.11 14.81 9.12
CA ARG A 469 23.20 14.19 9.91
C ARG A 469 22.70 13.75 11.28
N LEU A 470 23.22 12.61 11.74
CA LEU A 470 23.18 12.22 13.15
C LEU A 470 24.23 13.05 13.89
N VAL A 471 23.84 13.67 15.00
CA VAL A 471 24.66 14.60 15.81
C VAL A 471 24.53 14.28 17.30
N GLU A 472 25.47 14.78 18.12
CA GLU A 472 25.52 14.49 19.57
C GLU A 472 24.30 15.11 20.28
N GLY A 473 23.33 14.24 20.64
CA GLY A 473 22.11 14.64 21.35
C GLY A 473 22.32 14.68 22.85
N ASN A 474 21.66 15.61 23.53
CA ASN A 474 21.65 15.70 24.99
C ASN A 474 20.49 14.84 25.54
N PRO A 475 20.73 13.64 26.11
CA PRO A 475 19.65 12.75 26.54
C PRO A 475 18.90 13.29 27.76
N GLY A 476 17.65 12.87 27.93
CA GLY A 476 16.78 13.34 29.01
C GLY A 476 15.45 12.57 29.07
N PRO A 477 14.50 12.99 29.94
CA PRO A 477 13.23 12.29 30.10
C PRO A 477 12.45 12.18 28.77
N GLY A 478 12.33 10.95 28.25
CA GLY A 478 11.69 10.66 26.96
C GLY A 478 12.53 11.00 25.71
N ALA A 479 13.82 11.33 25.86
CA ALA A 479 14.73 11.74 24.79
C ALA A 479 15.95 10.81 24.69
N THR A 480 16.19 10.24 23.52
CA THR A 480 17.37 9.39 23.25
C THR A 480 18.65 10.25 23.14
N CYS A 481 19.83 9.61 23.14
CA CYS A 481 21.10 10.27 22.82
C CYS A 481 21.25 10.61 21.31
N LEU A 482 20.33 10.16 20.46
CA LEU A 482 20.35 10.33 19.01
C LEU A 482 19.66 11.66 18.65
N ALA A 483 20.42 12.65 18.19
CA ALA A 483 19.86 13.87 17.62
C ALA A 483 20.05 13.93 16.11
N TRP A 484 19.06 14.49 15.41
CA TRP A 484 19.09 14.70 13.96
C TRP A 484 19.19 16.19 13.66
N GLN A 485 20.03 16.55 12.69
CA GLN A 485 20.07 17.87 12.07
C GLN A 485 19.74 17.70 10.57
N PRO A 486 18.55 18.10 10.11
CA PRO A 486 18.15 17.96 8.71
C PRO A 486 18.80 19.01 7.81
N VAL A 487 19.09 18.64 6.57
CA VAL A 487 19.57 19.56 5.53
C VAL A 487 18.54 20.68 5.35
N GLY A 488 18.99 21.94 5.49
CA GLY A 488 18.11 23.12 5.42
C GLY A 488 17.66 23.69 6.77
N SER A 489 18.05 23.07 7.90
CA SER A 489 17.85 23.62 9.25
C SER A 489 19.16 23.64 10.05
N GLU A 490 19.42 24.74 10.75
CA GLU A 490 20.52 24.82 11.72
C GLU A 490 20.14 24.14 13.05
N ALA A 491 18.84 24.08 13.36
CA ALA A 491 18.33 23.42 14.55
C ALA A 491 18.49 21.90 14.47
N MET A 492 18.93 21.30 15.58
CA MET A 492 18.95 19.85 15.80
C MET A 492 17.94 19.46 16.88
N ALA A 493 17.40 18.25 16.83
CA ALA A 493 16.48 17.74 17.85
C ALA A 493 16.70 16.25 18.12
N ASN A 494 16.59 15.85 19.39
CA ASN A 494 16.67 14.44 19.78
C ASN A 494 15.44 13.67 19.29
N LEU A 495 15.65 12.43 18.86
CA LEU A 495 14.58 11.46 18.67
C LEU A 495 13.98 11.10 20.04
N ARG A 496 12.65 11.06 20.13
CA ARG A 496 11.94 10.60 21.32
C ARG A 496 12.10 9.09 21.51
N ALA A 497 12.06 8.64 22.76
CA ALA A 497 11.95 7.22 23.06
C ALA A 497 10.64 6.64 22.47
N GLY A 498 10.68 5.39 21.98
CA GLY A 498 9.55 4.74 21.31
C GLY A 498 9.35 5.07 19.83
N VAL A 499 10.15 5.98 19.25
CA VAL A 499 10.17 6.20 17.80
C VAL A 499 10.79 5.00 17.09
N SER A 500 10.21 4.59 15.96
CA SER A 500 10.77 3.54 15.11
C SER A 500 10.92 3.96 13.64
N GLY A 501 11.88 3.33 12.97
CA GLY A 501 12.26 3.56 11.58
C GLY A 501 13.74 3.28 11.36
N ARG A 502 14.39 4.03 10.46
CA ARG A 502 15.80 3.81 10.09
C ARG A 502 16.51 5.09 9.65
N ILE A 503 17.84 5.05 9.64
CA ILE A 503 18.69 5.99 8.90
C ILE A 503 19.45 5.21 7.82
N VAL A 504 19.43 5.69 6.58
CA VAL A 504 20.12 5.09 5.44
C VAL A 504 21.27 5.99 4.99
N TYR A 505 22.51 5.51 5.08
CA TYR A 505 23.72 6.17 4.57
C TYR A 505 24.19 5.58 3.24
N ARG A 506 24.00 4.26 3.07
CA ARG A 506 24.20 3.54 1.81
C ARG A 506 23.04 2.58 1.62
N GLU A 507 22.46 2.54 0.42
CA GLU A 507 21.56 1.44 0.09
C GLU A 507 22.35 0.14 -0.02
N PRO A 508 21.92 -0.96 0.63
CA PRO A 508 22.56 -2.25 0.46
C PRO A 508 22.40 -2.69 -1.00
N PRO A 509 23.43 -3.30 -1.63
CA PRO A 509 23.38 -3.67 -3.03
C PRO A 509 22.19 -4.61 -3.29
N PRO A 510 21.40 -4.38 -4.35
CA PRO A 510 20.18 -5.14 -4.59
C PRO A 510 20.49 -6.63 -4.72
N PRO A 511 19.63 -7.53 -4.19
CA PRO A 511 19.89 -8.95 -4.18
C PRO A 511 20.15 -9.45 -5.60
N ALA A 512 21.32 -10.06 -5.81
CA ALA A 512 21.83 -10.39 -7.13
C ALA A 512 20.77 -11.17 -7.94
N LYS A 513 20.28 -10.55 -9.02
CA LYS A 513 19.29 -11.16 -9.91
C LYS A 513 19.81 -12.53 -10.36
N LYS A 514 19.05 -13.59 -10.06
CA LYS A 514 19.33 -14.93 -10.58
C LYS A 514 19.22 -14.89 -12.09
N THR A 515 20.36 -14.79 -12.77
CA THR A 515 20.45 -14.98 -14.21
C THR A 515 20.10 -16.42 -14.50
N ASN A 516 18.91 -16.65 -15.08
CA ASN A 516 18.58 -17.93 -15.68
C ASN A 516 19.60 -18.17 -16.79
N ALA A 517 20.47 -19.16 -16.61
CA ALA A 517 21.43 -19.58 -17.62
C ALA A 517 20.67 -20.29 -18.76
N SER A 518 20.16 -19.51 -19.71
CA SER A 518 19.64 -20.02 -20.96
C SER A 518 20.79 -20.64 -21.76
N THR A 519 20.53 -21.81 -22.32
CA THR A 519 21.49 -22.59 -23.11
C THR A 519 21.80 -21.88 -24.43
N ALA A 520 22.93 -21.18 -24.47
CA ALA A 520 23.50 -20.60 -25.69
C ALA A 520 24.72 -21.41 -26.14
N GLN A 521 24.53 -22.33 -27.08
CA GLN A 521 25.64 -22.93 -27.82
C GLN A 521 26.16 -21.89 -28.83
N GLY A 522 27.44 -21.47 -28.73
CA GLY A 522 27.99 -20.46 -29.63
C GLY A 522 29.51 -20.31 -29.54
N ALA A 523 30.19 -20.62 -30.64
CA ALA A 523 31.56 -20.21 -31.04
C ALA A 523 32.62 -20.00 -29.94
N ALA A 524 33.52 -20.97 -29.78
CA ALA A 524 34.79 -20.76 -29.09
C ALA A 524 35.77 -19.97 -29.97
N VAL A 525 36.10 -18.73 -29.58
CA VAL A 525 37.17 -17.92 -30.22
C VAL A 525 38.41 -17.92 -29.33
N ARG A 526 39.49 -18.53 -29.80
CA ARG A 526 40.82 -18.42 -29.18
C ARG A 526 41.39 -17.02 -29.45
N LEU A 527 41.56 -16.21 -28.41
CA LEU A 527 42.50 -15.09 -28.44
C LEU A 527 43.83 -15.53 -27.81
N GLN A 528 44.93 -15.22 -28.48
CA GLN A 528 46.27 -15.71 -28.13
C GLN A 528 46.92 -14.83 -27.05
N ALA A 529 47.72 -15.44 -26.17
CA ALA A 529 48.48 -14.71 -25.16
C ALA A 529 49.73 -14.08 -25.77
N ILE A 530 49.80 -12.75 -25.79
CA ILE A 530 51.06 -12.03 -26.00
C ILE A 530 51.83 -12.01 -24.68
N ARG A 531 53.07 -12.50 -24.70
CA ARG A 531 53.95 -12.64 -23.53
C ARG A 531 55.16 -11.73 -23.72
N VAL A 532 55.28 -10.68 -22.92
CA VAL A 532 56.47 -9.82 -22.86
C VAL A 532 57.15 -10.04 -21.51
N LEU A 533 58.48 -10.17 -21.52
CA LEU A 533 59.31 -10.41 -20.35
C LEU A 533 60.19 -9.18 -20.06
N GLY A 534 60.25 -8.78 -18.80
CA GLY A 534 61.10 -7.70 -18.29
C GLY A 534 61.23 -7.78 -16.77
N GLN A 535 62.44 -7.58 -16.26
CA GLN A 535 62.87 -7.73 -14.86
C GLN A 535 63.88 -6.59 -14.53
N PRO A 536 64.29 -6.36 -13.27
CA PRO A 536 63.64 -6.61 -11.97
C PRO A 536 63.75 -5.42 -10.97
N ALA A 537 63.29 -5.63 -9.71
CA ALA A 537 63.68 -4.87 -8.49
C ALA A 537 63.21 -3.39 -8.34
N ALA A 538 63.04 -2.81 -7.13
CA ALA A 538 63.09 -3.36 -5.76
C ALA A 538 62.14 -2.62 -4.78
N GLY A 539 61.64 -3.37 -3.78
CA GLY A 539 61.39 -2.98 -2.38
C GLY A 539 60.63 -1.68 -2.01
N GLN A 540 59.35 -1.82 -1.65
CA GLN A 540 58.72 -1.19 -0.46
C GLN A 540 57.40 -1.95 -0.11
N PRO A 541 56.87 -1.88 1.13
CA PRO A 541 55.80 -2.76 1.57
C PRO A 541 54.44 -2.38 0.96
N GLN A 542 53.85 -3.28 0.18
CA GLN A 542 52.49 -3.09 -0.34
C GLN A 542 51.46 -3.29 0.76
N ALA A 543 50.68 -2.26 1.05
CA ALA A 543 49.42 -2.41 1.79
C ALA A 543 48.52 -3.43 1.06
N ALA A 544 47.90 -4.34 1.81
CA ALA A 544 47.10 -5.42 1.23
C ALA A 544 45.92 -4.86 0.43
N LYS A 545 45.89 -5.09 -0.88
CA LYS A 545 44.75 -4.70 -1.73
C LYS A 545 43.49 -5.46 -1.29
N PRO A 546 42.34 -4.79 -1.14
CA PRO A 546 41.09 -5.45 -0.72
C PRO A 546 40.62 -6.44 -1.79
N THR A 547 40.68 -7.74 -1.47
CA THR A 547 40.26 -8.83 -2.36
C THR A 547 38.75 -9.04 -2.33
N GLY A 548 38.01 -8.16 -3.00
CA GLY A 548 36.55 -8.24 -3.11
C GLY A 548 36.06 -9.43 -3.93
N LYS A 549 35.70 -10.53 -3.25
CA LYS A 549 34.73 -11.55 -3.69
C LYS A 549 34.25 -12.37 -2.48
N GLY A 550 32.96 -12.28 -2.16
CA GLY A 550 32.42 -12.69 -0.87
C GLY A 550 32.57 -14.18 -0.52
N GLY A 551 32.95 -14.44 0.73
CA GLY A 551 32.89 -15.75 1.39
C GLY A 551 32.88 -15.53 2.90
N GLY A 552 31.81 -15.94 3.58
CA GLY A 552 31.58 -15.62 4.99
C GLY A 552 32.52 -16.33 5.97
N GLN A 553 32.81 -15.64 7.07
CA GLN A 553 33.40 -16.18 8.30
C GLN A 553 32.36 -17.01 9.08
N PRO A 554 32.74 -18.04 9.86
CA PRO A 554 31.84 -18.69 10.82
C PRO A 554 31.11 -17.67 11.69
N SER A 555 29.82 -17.89 11.94
CA SER A 555 28.91 -16.86 12.46
C SER A 555 27.72 -17.43 13.23
N LEU A 556 27.32 -16.72 14.29
CA LEU A 556 26.11 -16.94 15.07
C LEU A 556 25.03 -15.93 14.62
N TYR A 557 23.81 -16.41 14.44
CA TYR A 557 22.65 -15.64 13.99
C TYR A 557 21.55 -15.66 15.05
N LEU A 558 21.09 -14.49 15.49
CA LEU A 558 20.13 -14.34 16.59
C LEU A 558 18.70 -14.04 16.12
N LEU A 559 17.72 -14.17 17.03
CA LEU A 559 16.32 -13.82 16.77
C LEU A 559 16.10 -12.31 16.56
N THR A 560 16.97 -11.45 17.09
CA THR A 560 17.04 -10.01 16.76
C THR A 560 17.48 -9.75 15.31
N GLY A 561 17.93 -10.78 14.60
CA GLY A 561 18.58 -10.65 13.29
C GLY A 561 20.08 -10.33 13.36
N ASP A 562 20.66 -10.21 14.57
CA ASP A 562 22.10 -9.99 14.73
C ASP A 562 22.93 -11.11 14.08
N THR A 563 24.12 -10.73 13.64
CA THR A 563 25.08 -11.62 12.98
C THR A 563 26.45 -11.37 13.59
N ILE A 564 26.87 -12.28 14.47
CA ILE A 564 28.12 -12.20 15.24
C ILE A 564 29.15 -13.13 14.59
N PRO A 565 30.23 -12.61 13.96
CA PRO A 565 31.31 -13.44 13.45
C PRO A 565 32.09 -14.07 14.60
N CYS A 566 32.01 -15.39 14.74
CA CYS A 566 32.54 -16.11 15.90
C CYS A 566 32.89 -17.57 15.57
N GLU A 567 33.84 -18.12 16.32
CA GLU A 567 34.03 -19.56 16.41
C GLU A 567 33.17 -20.10 17.56
N VAL A 568 32.19 -20.96 17.25
CA VAL A 568 31.45 -21.69 18.29
C VAL A 568 32.34 -22.81 18.83
N THR A 569 32.62 -22.80 20.13
CA THR A 569 33.46 -23.80 20.79
C THR A 569 32.64 -24.96 21.32
N LYS A 570 31.53 -24.67 22.03
CA LYS A 570 30.69 -25.64 22.74
C LYS A 570 29.21 -25.34 22.53
N ILE A 571 28.38 -26.38 22.53
CA ILE A 571 26.93 -26.29 22.74
C ILE A 571 26.55 -27.31 23.82
N ASP A 572 25.72 -26.91 24.78
CA ASP A 572 25.18 -27.76 25.83
C ASP A 572 23.68 -27.48 26.05
N GLU A 573 23.09 -27.94 27.16
CA GLU A 573 21.67 -27.76 27.48
C GLU A 573 21.25 -26.29 27.73
N THR A 574 22.20 -25.40 28.02
CA THR A 574 21.93 -24.00 28.35
C THR A 574 22.02 -23.07 27.14
N GLY A 575 22.89 -23.39 26.17
CA GLY A 575 23.14 -22.51 25.03
C GLY A 575 24.43 -22.80 24.29
N VAL A 576 24.98 -21.75 23.69
CA VAL A 576 26.14 -21.79 22.79
C VAL A 576 27.28 -20.95 23.37
N THR A 577 28.43 -21.56 23.61
CA THR A 577 29.69 -20.87 23.93
C THR A 577 30.46 -20.57 22.65
N PHE A 578 30.97 -19.35 22.52
CA PHE A 578 31.68 -18.89 21.33
C PHE A 578 32.90 -18.02 21.67
N LYS A 579 33.78 -17.81 20.69
CA LYS A 579 34.90 -16.88 20.72
C LYS A 579 34.80 -15.88 19.59
N THR A 580 35.20 -14.64 19.83
CA THR A 580 35.31 -13.59 18.79
C THR A 580 36.75 -13.12 18.67
N ALA A 581 37.05 -12.29 17.66
CA ALA A 581 38.36 -11.65 17.54
C ALA A 581 38.69 -10.64 18.66
N VAL A 582 37.76 -10.37 19.59
CA VAL A 582 37.92 -9.42 20.70
C VAL A 582 37.53 -9.99 22.07
N ALA A 583 37.10 -11.25 22.16
CA ALA A 583 36.70 -11.90 23.40
C ALA A 583 36.93 -13.42 23.37
N ASP A 584 37.71 -13.92 24.34
CA ASP A 584 38.12 -15.33 24.46
C ASP A 584 37.01 -16.29 24.93
N SER A 585 35.87 -15.76 25.38
CA SER A 585 34.65 -16.51 25.65
C SER A 585 33.43 -15.58 25.69
N GLY A 586 32.35 -15.99 25.03
CA GLY A 586 31.02 -15.39 25.10
C GLY A 586 29.96 -16.50 25.12
N PHE A 587 28.74 -16.17 25.55
CA PHE A 587 27.64 -17.11 25.69
C PHE A 587 26.33 -16.52 25.14
N VAL A 588 25.54 -17.34 24.45
CA VAL A 588 24.15 -17.01 24.09
C VAL A 588 23.23 -18.19 24.46
N PRO A 589 22.13 -17.96 25.20
CA PRO A 589 21.16 -19.00 25.53
C PRO A 589 20.26 -19.35 24.32
N HIS A 590 19.73 -20.57 24.31
CA HIS A 590 19.08 -21.14 23.12
C HIS A 590 17.89 -20.35 22.57
N GLU A 591 17.08 -19.74 23.43
CA GLU A 591 15.87 -19.00 23.07
C GLU A 591 16.15 -17.69 22.32
N LYS A 592 17.41 -17.27 22.22
CA LYS A 592 17.85 -16.09 21.46
C LYS A 592 18.49 -16.42 20.11
N ILE A 593 18.74 -17.70 19.82
CA ILE A 593 19.48 -18.16 18.63
C ILE A 593 18.50 -18.57 17.52
N LYS A 594 18.86 -18.28 16.25
CA LYS A 594 18.18 -18.86 15.08
C LYS A 594 19.08 -19.77 14.25
N ALA A 595 20.37 -19.49 14.13
CA ALA A 595 21.30 -20.38 13.42
C ALA A 595 22.76 -20.22 13.86
N VAL A 596 23.56 -21.25 13.61
CA VAL A 596 25.02 -21.24 13.68
C VAL A 596 25.57 -21.74 12.33
N GLU A 597 26.55 -21.02 11.77
CA GLU A 597 27.35 -21.46 10.64
C GLU A 597 28.78 -21.76 11.12
N LEU A 598 29.12 -23.06 11.20
CA LEU A 598 30.36 -23.58 11.76
C LEU A 598 31.52 -23.53 10.74
N VAL A 599 31.23 -23.81 9.48
CA VAL A 599 32.21 -23.97 8.41
C VAL A 599 31.63 -23.42 7.10
N ARG A 600 32.45 -22.71 6.34
CA ARG A 600 32.11 -22.15 5.02
C ARG A 600 31.54 -23.22 4.07
N ASP A 601 30.39 -22.93 3.49
CA ASP A 601 29.78 -23.70 2.40
C ASP A 601 30.72 -23.76 1.16
N SER A 602 31.27 -24.95 0.88
CA SER A 602 32.15 -25.18 -0.27
C SER A 602 31.32 -25.41 -1.53
N THR A 603 31.64 -24.71 -2.62
CA THR A 603 30.71 -24.40 -3.72
C THR A 603 30.43 -25.55 -4.70
N ASN A 604 29.87 -26.66 -4.20
CA ASN A 604 29.35 -27.79 -5.00
C ASN A 604 28.09 -28.47 -4.43
N ALA A 605 27.61 -28.10 -3.23
CA ALA A 605 26.40 -28.69 -2.67
C ALA A 605 25.13 -28.22 -3.45
N PRO A 606 24.19 -29.13 -3.81
CA PRO A 606 23.00 -28.76 -4.56
C PRO A 606 22.04 -27.90 -3.74
N GLY A 607 21.54 -26.82 -4.34
CA GLY A 607 20.66 -25.85 -3.68
C GLY A 607 19.32 -26.44 -3.23
N LEU A 608 18.87 -26.05 -2.03
CA LEU A 608 17.60 -26.50 -1.47
C LEU A 608 16.40 -25.95 -2.26
N THR A 609 15.59 -26.84 -2.85
CA THR A 609 14.34 -26.45 -3.54
C THR A 609 13.25 -26.06 -2.54
N VAL A 610 12.30 -25.21 -2.95
CA VAL A 610 11.17 -24.80 -2.09
C VAL A 610 10.37 -26.02 -1.61
N ASN A 611 10.12 -26.99 -2.50
CA ASN A 611 9.46 -28.25 -2.12
C ASN A 611 10.25 -29.03 -1.05
N LYS A 612 11.57 -29.20 -1.19
CA LYS A 612 12.39 -29.92 -0.19
C LYS A 612 12.49 -29.12 1.13
N ARG A 613 12.52 -27.78 1.09
CA ARG A 613 12.45 -26.94 2.30
C ARG A 613 11.11 -27.08 3.02
N ASN A 614 9.99 -26.92 2.32
CA ASN A 614 8.66 -27.01 2.93
C ASN A 614 8.41 -28.42 3.49
N ARG A 615 8.90 -29.47 2.81
CA ARG A 615 8.89 -30.85 3.33
C ARG A 615 9.71 -31.05 4.61
N LEU A 616 10.84 -30.36 4.75
CA LEU A 616 11.64 -30.36 5.99
C LEU A 616 10.93 -29.60 7.13
N LEU A 617 10.11 -28.60 6.81
CA LEU A 617 9.43 -27.76 7.80
C LEU A 617 8.01 -28.23 8.17
N THR A 618 7.39 -29.09 7.36
CA THR A 618 6.09 -29.70 7.68
C THR A 618 6.24 -30.75 8.77
N LEU A 619 5.53 -30.57 9.88
CA LEU A 619 5.47 -31.45 11.02
C LEU A 619 4.30 -32.45 10.84
N PRO A 620 4.57 -33.76 10.68
CA PRO A 620 3.52 -34.77 10.56
C PRO A 620 2.67 -34.84 11.85
N ARG A 621 1.39 -35.22 11.74
CA ARG A 621 0.46 -35.24 12.89
C ARG A 621 0.99 -36.06 14.07
N MET A 622 1.61 -37.21 13.79
CA MET A 622 2.24 -38.10 14.78
C MET A 622 3.49 -37.52 15.49
N GLN A 623 3.92 -36.31 15.15
CA GLN A 623 5.10 -35.63 15.74
C GLN A 623 4.76 -34.29 16.41
N ARG A 624 3.48 -33.90 16.50
CA ARG A 624 3.03 -32.63 17.11
C ARG A 624 3.44 -32.49 18.58
N GLU A 625 3.29 -33.55 19.36
CA GLU A 625 3.61 -33.56 20.80
C GLU A 625 5.12 -33.62 21.12
N ASN A 626 5.99 -33.82 20.12
CA ASN A 626 7.45 -33.83 20.29
C ASN A 626 8.15 -33.33 19.01
N PRO A 627 8.07 -32.02 18.71
CA PRO A 627 8.62 -31.45 17.49
C PRO A 627 10.17 -31.46 17.51
N PRO A 628 10.82 -31.59 16.35
CA PRO A 628 12.27 -31.49 16.24
C PRO A 628 12.69 -30.03 16.42
N THR A 629 13.53 -29.76 17.41
CA THR A 629 13.98 -28.39 17.74
C THR A 629 15.11 -27.87 16.85
N HIS A 630 15.73 -28.73 16.03
CA HIS A 630 16.89 -28.38 15.22
C HIS A 630 16.87 -29.00 13.80
N LEU A 631 17.47 -28.27 12.86
CA LEU A 631 17.86 -28.74 11.52
C LEU A 631 19.39 -28.63 11.36
N LEU A 632 20.05 -29.76 11.20
CA LEU A 632 21.49 -29.84 10.88
C LEU A 632 21.68 -29.96 9.37
N ARG A 633 22.62 -29.20 8.79
CA ARG A 633 23.02 -29.31 7.38
C ARG A 633 24.42 -29.91 7.26
N SER A 634 24.56 -30.96 6.44
CA SER A 634 25.86 -31.59 6.13
C SER A 634 26.67 -30.81 5.08
N LYS A 635 27.99 -31.02 5.03
CA LYS A 635 28.88 -30.59 3.93
C LYS A 635 28.35 -30.97 2.53
N ASN A 636 27.58 -32.06 2.42
CA ASN A 636 27.06 -32.58 1.14
C ASN A 636 25.70 -31.98 0.75
N GLY A 637 25.07 -31.16 1.60
CA GLY A 637 23.72 -30.60 1.35
C GLY A 637 22.55 -31.45 1.86
N ASP A 638 22.83 -32.46 2.69
CA ASP A 638 21.79 -33.20 3.42
C ASP A 638 21.28 -32.39 4.60
N TYR A 639 20.05 -32.68 5.02
CA TYR A 639 19.39 -32.04 6.15
C TYR A 639 18.83 -33.10 7.09
N LEU A 640 19.14 -32.98 8.39
CA LEU A 640 18.66 -33.86 9.45
C LEU A 640 17.77 -33.08 10.41
N ARG A 641 16.54 -33.58 10.63
CA ARG A 641 15.66 -33.15 11.73
C ARG A 641 16.04 -33.90 13.01
N CYS A 642 16.26 -33.18 14.09
CA CYS A 642 16.62 -33.75 15.38
C CYS A 642 16.29 -32.80 16.54
N ARG A 643 16.49 -33.28 17.78
CA ARG A 643 16.81 -32.42 18.92
C ARG A 643 18.32 -32.45 19.13
N LEU A 644 18.97 -31.29 19.18
CA LEU A 644 20.39 -31.19 19.56
C LEU A 644 20.53 -31.45 21.06
N VAL A 645 21.55 -32.20 21.46
CA VAL A 645 21.84 -32.52 22.87
C VAL A 645 23.12 -31.81 23.31
N SER A 646 24.19 -31.88 22.51
CA SER A 646 25.44 -31.19 22.79
C SER A 646 26.34 -31.11 21.54
N MET A 647 27.36 -30.25 21.61
CA MET A 647 28.47 -30.22 20.65
C MET A 647 29.77 -29.86 21.37
N ASP A 648 30.84 -30.61 21.08
CA ASP A 648 32.21 -30.34 21.49
C ASP A 648 33.10 -30.00 20.27
N GLU A 649 34.42 -30.01 20.40
CA GLU A 649 35.36 -29.71 19.31
C GLU A 649 35.38 -30.78 18.19
N ASN A 650 34.95 -32.01 18.50
CA ASN A 650 35.04 -33.20 17.65
C ASN A 650 33.68 -33.77 17.25
N ASN A 651 32.65 -33.67 18.10
CA ASN A 651 31.38 -34.36 17.96
C ASN A 651 30.16 -33.43 18.15
N VAL A 652 29.05 -33.85 17.55
CA VAL A 652 27.69 -33.35 17.80
C VAL A 652 26.85 -34.54 18.27
N GLN A 653 26.17 -34.41 19.41
CA GLN A 653 25.21 -35.41 19.88
C GLN A 653 23.79 -34.92 19.58
N VAL A 654 22.99 -35.78 18.93
CA VAL A 654 21.61 -35.47 18.56
C VAL A 654 20.67 -36.61 18.90
N GLU A 655 19.44 -36.29 19.25
CA GLU A 655 18.33 -37.22 19.41
C GLU A 655 17.50 -37.24 18.12
N VAL A 656 17.31 -38.43 17.54
CA VAL A 656 16.53 -38.66 16.32
C VAL A 656 15.58 -39.82 16.58
N ARG A 657 14.26 -39.57 16.60
CA ARG A 657 13.23 -40.59 16.90
C ARG A 657 13.47 -41.30 18.25
N LEU A 658 13.78 -40.55 19.31
CA LEU A 658 14.13 -41.07 20.64
C LEU A 658 15.46 -41.87 20.71
N GLU A 659 16.24 -41.95 19.62
CA GLU A 659 17.57 -42.54 19.64
C GLU A 659 18.67 -41.46 19.66
N SER A 660 19.60 -41.56 20.62
CA SER A 660 20.82 -40.75 20.63
C SER A 660 21.79 -41.21 19.53
N ARG A 661 22.29 -40.26 18.74
CA ARG A 661 23.24 -40.50 17.63
C ARG A 661 24.38 -39.47 17.70
N THR A 662 25.62 -39.95 17.64
CA THR A 662 26.82 -39.10 17.58
C THR A 662 27.24 -38.89 16.13
N ILE A 663 27.51 -37.64 15.76
CA ILE A 663 27.93 -37.24 14.41
C ILE A 663 29.23 -36.45 14.54
N PRO A 664 30.31 -36.77 13.77
CA PRO A 664 31.52 -35.95 13.76
C PRO A 664 31.21 -34.51 13.36
N ARG A 665 31.68 -33.55 14.18
CA ARG A 665 31.44 -32.11 14.01
C ARG A 665 31.89 -31.60 12.65
N ASP A 666 32.99 -32.14 12.13
CA ASP A 666 33.51 -31.77 10.82
C ASP A 666 32.47 -31.96 9.69
N ARG A 667 31.49 -32.86 9.82
CA ARG A 667 30.48 -33.11 8.79
C ARG A 667 29.38 -32.06 8.74
N ILE A 668 29.19 -31.30 9.81
CA ILE A 668 28.13 -30.30 9.95
C ILE A 668 28.68 -28.92 9.58
N ILE A 669 28.00 -28.24 8.65
CA ILE A 669 28.35 -26.85 8.27
C ILE A 669 27.44 -25.84 8.94
N ARG A 670 26.17 -26.20 9.22
CA ARG A 670 25.18 -25.31 9.83
C ARG A 670 24.22 -26.05 10.75
N ILE A 671 23.77 -25.35 11.78
CA ILE A 671 22.71 -25.76 12.72
C ILE A 671 21.66 -24.64 12.70
N ILE A 672 20.38 -24.98 12.55
CA ILE A 672 19.26 -24.02 12.52
C ILE A 672 18.27 -24.40 13.64
N TRP A 673 17.85 -23.41 14.43
CA TRP A 673 16.91 -23.57 15.53
C TRP A 673 15.46 -23.44 15.04
N LEU A 674 14.63 -24.38 15.46
CA LEU A 674 13.19 -24.44 15.20
C LEU A 674 12.48 -24.25 16.54
N HIS A 675 11.84 -23.08 16.70
CA HIS A 675 11.16 -22.71 17.95
C HIS A 675 9.71 -23.17 17.91
N GLY A 676 9.15 -23.63 19.04
CA GLY A 676 7.77 -24.12 19.09
C GLY A 676 6.73 -23.04 18.75
N GLU A 677 7.02 -21.79 19.11
CA GLU A 677 6.23 -20.60 18.78
C GLU A 677 6.16 -20.28 17.27
N ASP A 678 6.99 -20.93 16.44
CA ASP A 678 6.94 -20.77 14.98
C ASP A 678 5.77 -21.55 14.32
N LEU A 679 5.02 -22.38 15.07
CA LEU A 679 3.96 -23.26 14.55
C LEU A 679 2.66 -22.52 14.19
N GLU A 680 2.46 -22.28 12.89
CA GLU A 680 1.17 -21.81 12.37
C GLU A 680 0.03 -22.81 12.68
N GLY A 681 -1.13 -22.28 13.10
CA GLY A 681 -2.35 -23.04 13.38
C GLY A 681 -2.64 -23.35 14.85
N GLY A 682 -1.79 -22.91 15.80
CA GLY A 682 -2.15 -22.89 17.22
C GLY A 682 -3.33 -21.94 17.47
N GLY A 683 -4.46 -22.46 17.97
CA GLY A 683 -5.67 -21.69 18.21
C GLY A 683 -5.50 -20.62 19.30
N GLU A 684 -6.43 -19.64 19.31
CA GLU A 684 -6.39 -18.41 20.11
C GLU A 684 -6.04 -18.62 21.59
N LYS A 685 -4.75 -18.50 21.88
CA LYS A 685 -4.20 -18.08 23.16
C LYS A 685 -3.21 -16.97 22.86
N GLU A 686 -3.50 -15.78 23.38
CA GLU A 686 -2.56 -14.67 23.38
C GLU A 686 -1.27 -15.15 24.07
N SER A 687 -0.21 -15.28 23.29
CA SER A 687 1.08 -15.74 23.81
C SER A 687 1.66 -14.60 24.65
N PRO A 688 2.18 -14.85 25.87
CA PRO A 688 2.72 -13.79 26.74
C PRO A 688 3.79 -12.92 26.06
N ARG A 689 4.45 -13.46 25.02
CA ARG A 689 5.42 -12.77 24.19
C ARG A 689 4.83 -11.63 23.34
N ALA A 690 3.54 -11.68 22.97
CA ALA A 690 2.90 -10.62 22.19
C ALA A 690 2.69 -9.35 23.02
N GLU A 691 2.16 -9.48 24.25
CA GLU A 691 2.08 -8.38 25.21
C GLU A 691 3.48 -7.87 25.60
N ALA A 692 4.45 -8.77 25.79
CA ALA A 692 5.84 -8.39 26.07
C ALA A 692 6.49 -7.62 24.90
N GLN A 693 6.26 -8.02 23.64
CA GLN A 693 6.78 -7.30 22.47
C GLN A 693 6.11 -5.94 22.28
N ALA A 694 4.82 -5.80 22.61
CA ALA A 694 4.17 -4.49 22.67
C ALA A 694 4.81 -3.58 23.76
N ALA A 695 5.16 -4.15 24.92
CA ALA A 695 5.82 -3.42 26.01
C ALA A 695 7.30 -3.04 25.72
N ASP A 696 8.04 -3.89 24.99
CA ASP A 696 9.47 -3.75 24.69
C ASP A 696 9.80 -2.61 23.70
N THR A 697 8.79 -2.03 23.05
CA THR A 697 8.90 -0.85 22.16
C THR A 697 9.54 0.39 22.81
N ARG A 698 9.79 0.38 24.12
CA ARG A 698 10.30 1.51 24.91
C ARG A 698 11.82 1.54 25.12
N ASP A 699 12.53 0.46 24.85
CA ASP A 699 13.96 0.31 25.19
C ASP A 699 14.91 1.19 24.34
N GLY A 700 14.43 1.74 23.22
CA GLY A 700 15.22 2.65 22.38
C GLY A 700 16.42 1.98 21.67
N ARG A 701 16.43 0.65 21.58
CA ARG A 701 17.43 -0.15 20.86
C ARG A 701 17.65 0.34 19.44
N VAL A 702 18.89 0.21 18.99
CA VAL A 702 19.27 0.34 17.59
C VAL A 702 19.96 -0.92 17.09
N GLN A 703 19.81 -1.22 15.80
CA GLN A 703 20.62 -2.23 15.10
C GLN A 703 21.44 -1.58 14.00
N VAL A 704 22.76 -1.69 14.10
CA VAL A 704 23.70 -1.29 13.04
C VAL A 704 23.75 -2.38 11.97
N LEU A 705 23.64 -1.97 10.70
CA LEU A 705 23.90 -2.79 9.51
C LEU A 705 25.18 -2.31 8.82
N ARG A 706 26.08 -3.24 8.50
CA ARG A 706 27.38 -2.97 7.85
C ARG A 706 27.49 -3.64 6.47
N SER A 707 28.38 -3.11 5.64
CA SER A 707 28.67 -3.62 4.28
C SER A 707 29.34 -4.99 4.23
N ASP A 708 29.88 -5.48 5.35
CA ASP A 708 30.36 -6.85 5.53
C ASP A 708 29.26 -7.85 5.92
N GLY A 709 28.02 -7.38 6.11
CA GLY A 709 26.87 -8.17 6.50
C GLY A 709 26.68 -8.32 8.01
N ILE A 710 27.57 -7.74 8.84
CA ILE A 710 27.40 -7.74 10.29
C ILE A 710 26.16 -6.93 10.68
N ARG A 711 25.41 -7.49 11.63
CA ARG A 711 24.25 -6.87 12.30
C ARG A 711 24.50 -6.90 13.80
N LEU A 712 24.39 -5.75 14.45
CA LEU A 712 24.67 -5.59 15.87
C LEU A 712 23.62 -4.69 16.55
N THR A 713 22.87 -5.27 17.48
CA THR A 713 21.83 -4.62 18.27
C THR A 713 22.37 -4.24 19.66
N PHE A 714 22.09 -3.01 20.08
CA PHE A 714 22.48 -2.45 21.38
C PHE A 714 21.58 -1.29 21.80
N VAL A 715 21.58 -0.95 23.09
CA VAL A 715 21.00 0.30 23.59
C VAL A 715 22.06 1.41 23.43
N PRO A 716 21.78 2.50 22.69
CA PRO A 716 22.77 3.54 22.43
C PRO A 716 22.86 4.51 23.62
N GLU A 717 24.04 4.62 24.22
CA GLU A 717 24.28 5.45 25.40
C GLU A 717 24.83 6.83 25.02
N LYS A 718 25.71 6.86 24.01
CA LYS A 718 26.37 8.10 23.55
C LYS A 718 26.66 8.09 22.06
N PHE A 719 26.50 9.24 21.42
CA PHE A 719 27.07 9.52 20.09
C PHE A 719 28.04 10.70 20.19
N SER A 720 29.30 10.53 19.81
CA SER A 720 30.30 11.62 19.78
C SER A 720 31.48 11.28 18.87
N ALA A 721 32.13 12.29 18.27
CA ALA A 721 33.29 12.13 17.40
C ALA A 721 33.10 11.04 16.31
N SER A 722 32.00 11.16 15.55
CA SER A 722 31.58 10.20 14.50
C SER A 722 31.50 8.74 14.96
N THR A 723 31.29 8.49 16.26
CA THR A 723 31.25 7.16 16.87
C THR A 723 29.99 7.02 17.74
N LEU A 724 29.24 5.93 17.50
CA LEU A 724 28.09 5.52 18.28
C LEU A 724 28.51 4.44 19.28
N SER A 725 28.25 4.67 20.56
CA SER A 725 28.61 3.79 21.67
C SER A 725 27.39 3.41 22.50
N GLY A 726 27.43 2.22 23.09
CA GLY A 726 26.43 1.75 24.04
C GLY A 726 26.64 0.30 24.42
N ASN A 727 25.61 -0.34 24.99
CA ASN A 727 25.72 -1.69 25.53
C ASN A 727 24.85 -2.69 24.76
N SER A 728 25.48 -3.75 24.23
CA SER A 728 24.81 -4.90 23.62
C SER A 728 24.57 -5.97 24.68
N GLU A 729 23.38 -6.56 24.70
CA GLU A 729 23.01 -7.59 25.69
C GLU A 729 23.91 -8.85 25.62
N ILE A 730 24.47 -9.14 24.43
CA ILE A 730 25.27 -10.34 24.17
C ILE A 730 26.79 -10.06 24.18
N LEU A 731 27.21 -8.86 23.75
CA LEU A 731 28.65 -8.52 23.59
C LEU A 731 29.14 -7.47 24.60
N GLY A 732 28.28 -6.91 25.45
CA GLY A 732 28.61 -5.82 26.35
C GLY A 732 28.88 -4.51 25.61
N ALA A 733 29.79 -3.70 26.16
CA ALA A 733 30.11 -2.37 25.66
C ALA A 733 30.64 -2.41 24.21
N CYS A 734 29.93 -1.75 23.30
CA CYS A 734 30.19 -1.76 21.87
C CYS A 734 30.37 -0.34 21.30
N HIS A 735 31.19 -0.22 20.27
CA HIS A 735 31.63 1.04 19.68
C HIS A 735 31.62 0.90 18.14
N VAL A 736 30.93 1.79 17.44
CA VAL A 736 30.78 1.75 15.97
C VAL A 736 31.05 3.12 15.36
N ALA A 737 32.05 3.19 14.47
CA ALA A 737 32.34 4.41 13.71
C ALA A 737 31.36 4.58 12.55
N MET A 738 30.79 5.78 12.37
CA MET A 738 29.76 6.10 11.37
C MET A 738 30.09 5.64 9.95
N LYS A 739 31.36 5.70 9.54
CA LYS A 739 31.82 5.32 8.20
C LYS A 739 31.62 3.83 7.87
N GLN A 740 31.43 2.98 8.89
CA GLN A 740 31.12 1.55 8.76
C GLN A 740 29.61 1.27 8.65
N ILE A 741 28.76 2.20 9.05
CA ILE A 741 27.30 2.04 9.08
C ILE A 741 26.74 2.28 7.68
N ASP A 742 26.02 1.30 7.14
CA ASP A 742 25.25 1.45 5.89
C ASP A 742 23.82 1.87 6.23
N GLN A 743 23.22 1.23 7.24
CA GLN A 743 21.93 1.61 7.82
C GLN A 743 21.96 1.47 9.36
N LEU A 744 21.17 2.30 10.04
CA LEU A 744 20.86 2.19 11.46
C LEU A 744 19.34 1.97 11.59
N LEU A 745 18.90 0.83 12.11
CA LEU A 745 17.49 0.57 12.44
C LEU A 745 17.21 1.02 13.88
N ILE A 746 16.00 1.49 14.15
CA ILE A 746 15.59 2.09 15.44
C ILE A 746 14.24 1.50 15.86
N GLY A 747 14.10 0.98 17.08
CA GLY A 747 12.84 0.40 17.57
C GLY A 747 12.38 -0.84 16.78
N SER A 748 11.06 -1.06 16.68
CA SER A 748 10.43 -2.25 16.05
C SER A 748 10.85 -2.56 14.61
N ALA A 749 11.34 -1.56 13.87
CA ALA A 749 11.97 -1.72 12.56
C ALA A 749 13.14 -2.73 12.56
N ILE A 750 13.76 -2.99 13.73
CA ILE A 750 14.74 -4.07 13.92
C ILE A 750 14.08 -5.43 13.70
N GLU A 751 12.99 -5.72 14.42
CA GLU A 751 12.24 -6.97 14.34
C GLU A 751 11.56 -7.15 12.97
N GLU A 752 11.02 -6.07 12.38
CA GLU A 752 10.47 -6.06 11.01
C GLU A 752 11.53 -6.46 9.97
N ALA A 753 12.72 -5.86 10.04
CA ALA A 753 13.83 -6.20 9.15
C ALA A 753 14.37 -7.61 9.43
N ALA A 754 14.39 -8.05 10.69
CA ALA A 754 14.79 -9.39 11.08
C ALA A 754 13.87 -10.45 10.49
N ALA A 755 12.53 -10.27 10.57
CA ALA A 755 11.55 -11.19 10.00
C ALA A 755 11.76 -11.47 8.49
N GLN A 756 12.40 -10.55 7.76
CA GLN A 756 12.71 -10.74 6.35
C GLN A 756 13.97 -11.59 6.07
N LEU A 757 14.80 -11.88 7.08
CA LEU A 757 16.07 -12.60 6.94
C LEU A 757 15.90 -14.09 6.58
N ALA A 758 16.93 -14.65 5.95
CA ALA A 758 16.89 -15.98 5.36
C ALA A 758 16.65 -17.11 6.36
N TYR A 759 17.19 -17.04 7.59
CA TYR A 759 16.99 -18.03 8.64
C TYR A 759 15.67 -17.88 9.41
N GLN A 760 15.14 -16.65 9.50
CA GLN A 760 13.90 -16.35 10.22
C GLN A 760 12.66 -16.92 9.50
N LYS A 761 12.80 -17.17 8.19
CA LYS A 761 11.82 -17.86 7.34
C LYS A 761 11.90 -19.40 7.40
N TRP A 762 12.58 -19.96 8.41
CA TRP A 762 12.58 -21.40 8.74
C TRP A 762 11.73 -21.61 9.99
N LYS A 763 10.42 -21.65 9.77
CA LYS A 763 9.38 -21.90 10.76
C LYS A 763 8.82 -23.31 10.57
N LEU A 764 8.48 -24.01 11.65
CA LEU A 764 7.73 -25.27 11.53
C LEU A 764 6.27 -24.96 11.14
N GLN A 765 5.66 -25.83 10.35
CA GLN A 765 4.24 -25.73 9.99
C GLN A 765 3.56 -27.07 10.24
N ASN A 766 2.35 -27.07 10.80
CA ASN A 766 1.61 -28.31 10.98
C ASN A 766 1.17 -28.91 9.64
N ALA A 767 1.23 -30.24 9.49
CA ALA A 767 0.45 -30.92 8.46
C ALA A 767 -1.05 -30.65 8.70
N LEU A 768 -1.81 -30.39 7.63
CA LEU A 768 -3.25 -30.07 7.70
C LEU A 768 -4.06 -31.19 8.38
N ASP A 769 -5.04 -30.85 9.20
CA ASP A 769 -5.92 -31.84 9.83
C ASP A 769 -7.02 -32.37 8.90
N PRO A 770 -7.47 -33.62 9.09
CA PRO A 770 -8.56 -34.20 8.32
C PRO A 770 -9.90 -33.85 8.98
N LYS A 771 -10.68 -32.98 8.33
CA LYS A 771 -12.09 -32.75 8.63
C LYS A 771 -12.87 -34.02 8.28
N TYR A 772 -13.47 -34.64 9.28
CA TYR A 772 -14.50 -35.65 9.07
C TYR A 772 -15.78 -34.95 8.60
N VAL A 773 -16.37 -35.42 7.51
CA VAL A 773 -17.72 -35.03 7.09
C VAL A 773 -18.70 -35.97 7.80
N GLN A 774 -19.61 -35.42 8.60
CA GLN A 774 -20.76 -36.17 9.14
C GLN A 774 -21.84 -36.31 8.06
N GLU A 775 -22.65 -37.36 8.15
CA GLU A 775 -23.42 -37.91 7.01
C GLU A 775 -24.56 -37.01 6.49
N ASP A 776 -24.89 -35.92 7.19
CA ASP A 776 -26.02 -35.03 6.89
C ASP A 776 -25.86 -34.15 5.63
N ALA A 777 -24.69 -34.20 4.96
CA ALA A 777 -24.38 -33.37 3.79
C ALA A 777 -24.84 -33.94 2.43
N ALA A 778 -25.67 -34.99 2.42
CA ALA A 778 -26.12 -35.70 1.21
C ALA A 778 -27.27 -35.00 0.44
N SER A 779 -27.22 -33.68 0.24
CA SER A 779 -28.15 -32.95 -0.63
C SER A 779 -27.77 -33.12 -2.11
N GLY A 780 -28.40 -34.07 -2.79
CA GLY A 780 -28.00 -34.48 -4.13
C GLY A 780 -28.46 -33.55 -5.27
N GLU A 781 -27.58 -32.66 -5.72
CA GLU A 781 -27.56 -32.09 -7.07
C GLU A 781 -26.11 -31.70 -7.44
N GLY A 782 -25.55 -32.23 -8.54
CA GLY A 782 -24.19 -31.89 -9.01
C GLY A 782 -23.03 -32.71 -8.40
N ALA A 783 -22.96 -34.01 -8.67
CA ALA A 783 -21.87 -34.85 -8.13
C ALA A 783 -20.46 -34.48 -8.65
N GLY A 784 -19.60 -33.99 -7.76
CA GLY A 784 -18.14 -33.93 -7.96
C GLY A 784 -17.56 -32.64 -8.54
N THR A 785 -18.25 -31.51 -8.42
CA THR A 785 -17.86 -30.22 -9.03
C THR A 785 -17.32 -29.14 -8.09
N ASP A 786 -17.59 -29.21 -6.79
CA ASP A 786 -17.50 -28.04 -5.90
C ASP A 786 -16.09 -27.71 -5.40
N SER A 787 -15.07 -28.44 -5.88
CA SER A 787 -13.67 -28.14 -5.56
C SER A 787 -13.14 -27.00 -6.44
N VAL A 788 -12.54 -26.00 -5.81
CA VAL A 788 -11.86 -24.87 -6.48
C VAL A 788 -10.63 -25.29 -7.31
N LEU A 789 -10.31 -26.58 -7.39
CA LEU A 789 -9.30 -27.16 -8.28
C LEU A 789 -9.85 -27.53 -9.66
N VAL A 790 -11.15 -27.77 -9.81
CA VAL A 790 -11.75 -28.17 -11.10
C VAL A 790 -11.50 -27.11 -12.17
N GLY A 791 -11.09 -27.56 -13.36
CA GLY A 791 -10.71 -26.70 -14.48
C GLY A 791 -9.32 -26.05 -14.36
N LYS A 792 -8.50 -26.41 -13.36
CA LYS A 792 -7.12 -25.90 -13.19
C LYS A 792 -6.08 -27.01 -13.41
N PRO A 793 -4.85 -26.68 -13.86
CA PRO A 793 -3.76 -27.64 -13.96
C PRO A 793 -3.49 -28.35 -12.63
N ALA A 794 -3.35 -29.67 -12.68
CA ALA A 794 -3.19 -30.52 -11.51
C ALA A 794 -1.85 -30.24 -10.77
N PRO A 795 -1.87 -29.98 -9.45
CA PRO A 795 -0.65 -29.65 -8.70
C PRO A 795 0.44 -30.74 -8.81
N ALA A 796 1.60 -30.38 -9.36
CA ALA A 796 2.68 -31.32 -9.61
C ALA A 796 3.29 -31.92 -8.32
N PHE A 797 3.50 -33.24 -8.33
CA PHE A 797 4.15 -33.99 -7.25
C PHE A 797 4.93 -35.21 -7.75
N GLU A 798 5.74 -35.77 -6.86
CA GLU A 798 6.50 -37.01 -7.01
C GLU A 798 6.54 -37.70 -5.63
N LEU A 799 6.21 -38.99 -5.58
CA LEU A 799 6.12 -39.79 -4.35
C LEU A 799 6.71 -41.19 -4.53
N ASP A 800 7.21 -41.78 -3.44
CA ASP A 800 7.63 -43.19 -3.39
C ASP A 800 6.41 -44.11 -3.49
N LEU A 801 6.54 -45.23 -4.21
CA LEU A 801 5.50 -46.26 -4.29
C LEU A 801 5.70 -47.36 -3.22
N LEU A 802 4.61 -47.91 -2.70
CA LEU A 802 4.60 -49.00 -1.71
C LEU A 802 5.21 -50.31 -2.26
N GLN A 803 5.02 -50.54 -3.56
CA GLN A 803 5.60 -51.63 -4.34
C GLN A 803 7.10 -51.42 -4.66
N GLY A 804 7.63 -50.21 -4.44
CA GLY A 804 8.96 -49.79 -4.88
C GLY A 804 8.93 -48.94 -6.17
N GLY A 805 9.99 -48.16 -6.39
CA GLY A 805 10.00 -47.11 -7.41
C GLY A 805 9.35 -45.80 -6.93
N ARG A 806 9.08 -44.89 -7.87
CA ARG A 806 8.45 -43.59 -7.64
C ARG A 806 7.39 -43.32 -8.70
N PHE A 807 6.31 -42.65 -8.33
CA PHE A 807 5.32 -42.09 -9.25
C PHE A 807 5.49 -40.57 -9.32
N LYS A 808 5.39 -40.02 -10.53
CA LYS A 808 5.56 -38.59 -10.81
C LYS A 808 4.50 -38.15 -11.80
N LEU A 809 3.61 -37.25 -11.38
CA LEU A 809 2.41 -36.89 -12.14
C LEU A 809 2.72 -36.36 -13.56
N ALA A 810 3.82 -35.63 -13.72
CA ALA A 810 4.25 -35.09 -15.01
C ALA A 810 4.62 -36.16 -16.06
N GLU A 811 4.86 -37.41 -15.65
CA GLU A 811 5.18 -38.54 -16.54
C GLU A 811 3.92 -39.34 -16.94
N ALA A 812 2.75 -38.99 -16.40
CA ALA A 812 1.46 -39.57 -16.74
C ALA A 812 0.66 -38.75 -17.77
N LYS A 813 1.24 -37.70 -18.37
CA LYS A 813 0.57 -36.88 -19.39
C LYS A 813 0.19 -37.74 -20.61
N GLY A 814 -1.01 -37.51 -21.16
CA GLY A 814 -1.60 -38.37 -22.20
C GLY A 814 -2.38 -39.57 -21.64
N LYS A 815 -2.56 -39.65 -20.31
CA LYS A 815 -3.44 -40.61 -19.62
C LYS A 815 -4.41 -39.87 -18.72
N VAL A 816 -5.57 -40.46 -18.47
CA VAL A 816 -6.47 -40.00 -17.41
C VAL A 816 -5.98 -40.57 -16.08
N VAL A 817 -5.69 -39.70 -15.11
CA VAL A 817 -5.16 -40.12 -13.80
C VAL A 817 -6.22 -39.94 -12.73
N VAL A 818 -6.47 -41.00 -11.96
CA VAL A 818 -7.34 -40.95 -10.78
C VAL A 818 -6.46 -41.03 -9.53
N LEU A 819 -6.54 -40.02 -8.68
CA LEU A 819 -5.86 -39.99 -7.38
C LEU A 819 -6.90 -40.25 -6.28
N ASP A 820 -6.68 -41.27 -5.46
CA ASP A 820 -7.60 -41.60 -4.36
C ASP A 820 -6.91 -41.42 -3.00
N PHE A 821 -7.31 -40.40 -2.24
CA PHE A 821 -6.65 -40.00 -0.98
C PHE A 821 -7.27 -40.73 0.21
N TRP A 822 -6.47 -41.52 0.94
CA TRP A 822 -6.96 -42.46 1.96
C TRP A 822 -5.97 -42.72 3.12
N ALA A 823 -6.43 -43.43 4.15
CA ALA A 823 -5.60 -43.95 5.25
C ALA A 823 -6.21 -45.23 5.86
N THR A 824 -5.41 -46.11 6.49
CA THR A 824 -5.89 -47.42 7.01
C THR A 824 -6.87 -47.30 8.18
N TRP A 825 -6.82 -46.19 8.91
CA TRP A 825 -7.76 -45.87 10.00
C TRP A 825 -9.09 -45.26 9.52
N CYS A 826 -9.21 -44.91 8.25
CA CYS A 826 -10.39 -44.25 7.69
C CYS A 826 -11.45 -45.29 7.26
N GLY A 827 -12.41 -45.58 8.14
CA GLY A 827 -13.54 -46.49 7.85
C GLY A 827 -14.26 -46.20 6.53
N PRO A 828 -14.71 -44.96 6.26
CA PRO A 828 -15.33 -44.60 4.98
C PRO A 828 -14.42 -44.83 3.76
N CYS A 829 -13.11 -44.65 3.89
CA CYS A 829 -12.16 -44.91 2.80
C CYS A 829 -12.14 -46.40 2.43
N LEU A 830 -12.13 -47.29 3.42
CA LEU A 830 -12.17 -48.74 3.20
C LEU A 830 -13.47 -49.22 2.54
N MET A 831 -14.56 -48.43 2.62
CA MET A 831 -15.82 -48.67 1.89
C MET A 831 -15.82 -48.08 0.47
N ALA A 832 -15.05 -47.02 0.23
CA ALA A 832 -14.94 -46.35 -1.07
C ALA A 832 -13.91 -47.02 -2.01
N MET A 833 -12.75 -47.42 -1.50
CA MET A 833 -11.64 -47.93 -2.32
C MET A 833 -12.03 -49.07 -3.29
N PRO A 834 -12.87 -50.08 -2.91
CA PRO A 834 -13.33 -51.11 -3.85
C PRO A 834 -14.21 -50.57 -4.98
N GLN A 835 -14.97 -49.49 -4.75
CA GLN A 835 -15.76 -48.80 -5.78
C GLN A 835 -14.85 -48.06 -6.76
N VAL A 836 -13.87 -47.31 -6.24
CA VAL A 836 -12.89 -46.57 -7.05
C VAL A 836 -12.05 -47.52 -7.91
N ASP A 837 -11.60 -48.64 -7.34
CA ASP A 837 -10.89 -49.70 -8.05
C ASP A 837 -11.75 -50.31 -9.18
N ARG A 838 -12.98 -50.76 -8.91
CA ARG A 838 -13.86 -51.30 -9.96
C ARG A 838 -14.21 -50.28 -11.05
N ALA A 839 -14.50 -49.03 -10.68
CA ALA A 839 -14.83 -47.98 -11.64
C ALA A 839 -13.65 -47.69 -12.59
N THR A 840 -12.43 -47.57 -12.07
CA THR A 840 -11.25 -47.24 -12.87
C THR A 840 -10.70 -48.43 -13.65
N ARG A 841 -10.71 -49.63 -13.06
CA ARG A 841 -10.24 -50.87 -13.69
C ARG A 841 -11.01 -51.21 -14.97
N ALA A 842 -12.30 -50.84 -15.04
CA ALA A 842 -13.12 -50.99 -16.24
C ALA A 842 -12.60 -50.23 -17.47
N PHE A 843 -11.78 -49.18 -17.28
CA PHE A 843 -11.19 -48.33 -18.32
C PHE A 843 -9.64 -48.41 -18.36
N ALA A 844 -9.03 -49.40 -17.69
CA ALA A 844 -7.57 -49.49 -17.57
C ALA A 844 -6.85 -49.71 -18.93
N ASN A 845 -7.53 -50.32 -19.89
CA ASN A 845 -7.03 -50.49 -21.27
C ASN A 845 -7.15 -49.20 -22.09
N ASP A 846 -8.08 -48.32 -21.75
CA ASP A 846 -8.41 -47.07 -22.44
C ASP A 846 -7.57 -45.87 -21.93
N GLY A 847 -6.51 -46.14 -21.16
CA GLY A 847 -5.57 -45.12 -20.69
C GLY A 847 -5.88 -44.50 -19.32
N VAL A 848 -6.77 -45.10 -18.51
CA VAL A 848 -6.99 -44.68 -17.12
C VAL A 848 -5.95 -45.31 -16.19
N GLN A 849 -5.39 -44.52 -15.26
CA GLN A 849 -4.44 -44.99 -14.24
C GLN A 849 -4.84 -44.52 -12.84
N LEU A 850 -5.17 -45.48 -11.96
CA LEU A 850 -5.45 -45.24 -10.54
C LEU A 850 -4.15 -45.20 -9.71
N ILE A 851 -4.00 -44.19 -8.86
CA ILE A 851 -2.96 -44.05 -7.85
C ILE A 851 -3.62 -43.77 -6.50
N ALA A 852 -3.60 -44.73 -5.58
CA ALA A 852 -4.10 -44.52 -4.22
C ALA A 852 -3.04 -43.80 -3.39
N VAL A 853 -3.30 -42.56 -2.98
CA VAL A 853 -2.39 -41.73 -2.19
C VAL A 853 -2.67 -41.93 -0.71
N ASN A 854 -1.81 -42.72 -0.06
CA ASN A 854 -1.93 -42.98 1.38
C ASN A 854 -1.28 -41.85 2.21
N LEU A 855 -1.96 -41.40 3.26
CA LEU A 855 -1.60 -40.21 4.05
C LEU A 855 -0.86 -40.54 5.35
N GLU A 856 0.38 -40.05 5.48
CA GLU A 856 1.21 -40.06 6.70
C GLU A 856 1.57 -41.43 7.32
N GLU A 857 1.12 -42.56 6.77
CA GLU A 857 1.35 -43.88 7.39
C GLU A 857 2.67 -44.56 6.94
N ALA A 858 3.11 -45.53 7.75
CA ALA A 858 4.25 -46.39 7.42
C ALA A 858 3.83 -47.52 6.46
N PRO A 859 4.74 -48.06 5.60
CA PRO A 859 4.44 -49.16 4.68
C PRO A 859 3.81 -50.43 5.30
N LYS A 860 4.03 -50.70 6.59
CA LYS A 860 3.59 -51.93 7.26
C LYS A 860 2.06 -52.03 7.43
N PRO A 861 1.36 -51.10 8.12
CA PRO A 861 -0.11 -51.12 8.21
C PRO A 861 -0.77 -51.09 6.82
N ILE A 862 -0.24 -50.30 5.88
CA ILE A 862 -0.77 -50.18 4.52
C ILE A 862 -0.82 -51.54 3.82
N LYS A 863 0.28 -52.32 3.83
CA LYS A 863 0.30 -53.67 3.22
C LYS A 863 -0.69 -54.62 3.88
N ALA A 864 -0.71 -54.67 5.21
CA ALA A 864 -1.65 -55.51 5.96
C ALA A 864 -3.13 -55.15 5.70
N MET A 865 -3.42 -53.88 5.39
CA MET A 865 -4.77 -53.43 5.02
C MET A 865 -5.16 -53.86 3.60
N LEU A 866 -4.27 -53.65 2.61
CA LEU A 866 -4.49 -54.10 1.23
C LEU A 866 -4.66 -55.62 1.15
N GLU A 867 -3.80 -56.38 1.85
CA GLU A 867 -3.88 -57.85 1.97
C GLU A 867 -5.22 -58.29 2.57
N ARG A 868 -5.69 -57.64 3.65
CA ARG A 868 -6.97 -57.94 4.31
C ARG A 868 -8.18 -57.69 3.40
N HIS A 869 -8.13 -56.63 2.58
CA HIS A 869 -9.23 -56.24 1.68
C HIS A 869 -9.05 -56.76 0.24
N LYS A 870 -8.00 -57.53 -0.05
CA LYS A 870 -7.66 -58.08 -1.38
C LYS A 870 -7.49 -57.03 -2.49
N LEU A 871 -7.11 -55.80 -2.13
CA LEU A 871 -6.98 -54.67 -3.05
C LEU A 871 -5.56 -54.60 -3.65
N ASP A 872 -5.42 -54.89 -4.95
CA ASP A 872 -4.18 -54.72 -5.70
C ASP A 872 -4.14 -53.35 -6.38
N MET A 873 -3.78 -52.32 -5.61
CA MET A 873 -3.76 -50.91 -6.04
C MET A 873 -2.32 -50.37 -6.03
N THR A 874 -1.97 -49.54 -7.01
CA THR A 874 -0.69 -48.79 -6.98
C THR A 874 -0.77 -47.72 -5.89
N VAL A 875 0.02 -47.84 -4.83
CA VAL A 875 -0.06 -46.94 -3.67
C VAL A 875 1.13 -45.99 -3.60
N ALA A 876 0.85 -44.68 -3.64
CA ALA A 876 1.82 -43.62 -3.42
C ALA A 876 1.82 -43.18 -1.94
N LEU A 877 3.00 -42.91 -1.39
CA LEU A 877 3.20 -42.70 0.06
C LEU A 877 3.41 -41.23 0.41
N ASP A 878 2.34 -40.48 0.71
CA ASP A 878 2.40 -39.08 1.16
C ASP A 878 2.72 -38.97 2.65
N LYS A 879 3.95 -39.39 3.00
CA LYS A 879 4.51 -39.55 4.36
C LYS A 879 4.52 -38.28 5.24
N ASP A 880 4.15 -37.14 4.67
CA ASP A 880 4.15 -35.82 5.32
C ASP A 880 2.96 -34.93 4.91
N GLY A 881 1.93 -35.51 4.25
CA GLY A 881 0.70 -34.81 3.87
C GLY A 881 0.87 -33.68 2.83
N ALA A 882 2.06 -33.53 2.24
CA ALA A 882 2.41 -32.41 1.39
C ALA A 882 1.81 -32.50 -0.03
N VAL A 883 1.30 -33.66 -0.44
CA VAL A 883 0.50 -33.82 -1.66
C VAL A 883 -0.99 -33.63 -1.34
N ALA A 884 -1.49 -34.20 -0.25
CA ALA A 884 -2.86 -33.97 0.23
C ALA A 884 -3.16 -32.47 0.38
N ALA A 885 -2.23 -31.72 0.98
CA ALA A 885 -2.32 -30.27 1.12
C ALA A 885 -2.51 -29.53 -0.22
N LYS A 886 -1.78 -29.92 -1.27
CA LYS A 886 -1.88 -29.32 -2.61
C LYS A 886 -3.23 -29.62 -3.28
N TYR A 887 -3.75 -30.83 -3.08
CA TYR A 887 -5.03 -31.29 -3.63
C TYR A 887 -6.22 -30.94 -2.73
N GLN A 888 -5.99 -30.14 -1.68
CA GLN A 888 -7.01 -29.76 -0.69
C GLN A 888 -7.75 -30.97 -0.10
N ALA A 889 -7.07 -32.13 -0.03
CA ALA A 889 -7.59 -33.38 0.54
C ALA A 889 -7.61 -33.32 2.08
N SER A 890 -8.35 -32.33 2.59
CA SER A 890 -8.63 -32.11 4.01
C SER A 890 -9.80 -32.93 4.52
N SER A 891 -10.44 -33.73 3.67
CA SER A 891 -11.40 -34.78 4.04
C SER A 891 -11.07 -36.03 3.23
N ILE A 892 -11.26 -37.21 3.82
CA ILE A 892 -11.01 -38.49 3.15
C ILE A 892 -12.19 -39.47 3.36
N PRO A 893 -12.53 -40.32 2.38
CA PRO A 893 -11.88 -40.45 1.07
C PRO A 893 -12.11 -39.20 0.19
N GLN A 894 -11.14 -38.89 -0.66
CA GLN A 894 -11.28 -37.89 -1.72
C GLN A 894 -10.69 -38.45 -3.00
N THR A 895 -11.49 -38.50 -4.07
CA THR A 895 -11.09 -39.04 -5.36
C THR A 895 -11.02 -37.92 -6.40
N VAL A 896 -9.85 -37.68 -6.97
CA VAL A 896 -9.58 -36.61 -7.94
C VAL A 896 -9.32 -37.20 -9.31
N ILE A 897 -10.07 -36.79 -10.33
CA ILE A 897 -9.87 -37.21 -11.72
C ILE A 897 -9.17 -36.09 -12.49
N ILE A 898 -8.09 -36.44 -13.18
CA ILE A 898 -7.23 -35.56 -13.99
C ILE A 898 -7.27 -36.06 -15.43
N ASP A 899 -7.47 -35.15 -16.39
CA ASP A 899 -7.52 -35.46 -17.82
C ASP A 899 -6.13 -35.66 -18.48
N GLN A 900 -6.13 -35.97 -19.78
CA GLN A 900 -4.91 -36.27 -20.54
C GLN A 900 -3.97 -35.06 -20.68
N GLU A 901 -4.53 -33.85 -20.67
CA GLU A 901 -3.82 -32.56 -20.73
C GLU A 901 -3.08 -32.28 -19.41
N GLY A 902 -3.62 -32.77 -18.29
CA GLY A 902 -3.12 -32.58 -16.93
C GLY A 902 -3.93 -31.57 -16.11
N VAL A 903 -5.21 -31.37 -16.44
CA VAL A 903 -6.17 -30.49 -15.75
C VAL A 903 -7.10 -31.33 -14.87
N VAL A 904 -7.51 -30.80 -13.72
CA VAL A 904 -8.44 -31.48 -12.81
C VAL A 904 -9.86 -31.42 -13.38
N ALA A 905 -10.40 -32.58 -13.75
CA ALA A 905 -11.70 -32.70 -14.37
C ALA A 905 -12.85 -32.81 -13.34
N ARG A 906 -12.67 -33.60 -12.26
CA ARG A 906 -13.66 -33.80 -11.18
C ARG A 906 -13.00 -34.07 -9.83
N VAL A 907 -13.69 -33.74 -8.74
CA VAL A 907 -13.26 -34.04 -7.37
C VAL A 907 -14.46 -34.53 -6.55
N PHE A 908 -14.43 -35.78 -6.11
CA PHE A 908 -15.42 -36.38 -5.22
C PHE A 908 -14.87 -36.41 -3.79
N VAL A 909 -15.71 -36.12 -2.79
CA VAL A 909 -15.35 -36.10 -1.37
C VAL A 909 -16.36 -36.92 -0.57
N GLY A 910 -15.87 -37.78 0.33
CA GLY A 910 -16.70 -38.71 1.09
C GLY A 910 -16.99 -40.01 0.34
N ALA A 911 -17.58 -40.98 1.05
CA ALA A 911 -18.03 -42.25 0.49
C ALA A 911 -19.55 -42.20 0.29
N THR A 912 -20.03 -42.52 -0.92
CA THR A 912 -21.47 -42.62 -1.23
C THR A 912 -21.78 -43.97 -1.87
N PRO A 913 -23.04 -44.45 -1.83
CA PRO A 913 -23.45 -45.66 -2.57
C PRO A 913 -23.41 -45.53 -4.10
N GLN A 914 -23.28 -44.30 -4.63
CA GLN A 914 -23.27 -44.00 -6.06
C GLN A 914 -21.87 -43.65 -6.59
N LEU A 915 -20.83 -43.69 -5.75
CA LEU A 915 -19.48 -43.24 -6.08
C LEU A 915 -18.89 -44.02 -7.28
N GLU A 916 -19.14 -45.34 -7.36
CA GLU A 916 -18.70 -46.16 -8.50
C GLU A 916 -19.24 -45.63 -9.83
N GLU A 917 -20.54 -45.37 -9.92
CA GLU A 917 -21.19 -44.92 -11.16
C GLU A 917 -20.83 -43.46 -11.50
N GLN A 918 -20.72 -42.60 -10.49
CA GLN A 918 -20.29 -41.22 -10.67
C GLN A 918 -18.86 -41.12 -11.24
N ILE A 919 -17.96 -42.02 -10.84
CA ILE A 919 -16.62 -42.13 -11.42
C ILE A 919 -16.70 -42.71 -12.84
N ARG A 920 -17.49 -43.77 -13.08
CA ARG A 920 -17.69 -44.34 -14.45
C ARG A 920 -18.21 -43.29 -15.43
N GLU A 921 -19.23 -42.52 -15.05
CA GLU A 921 -19.76 -41.40 -15.84
C GLU A 921 -18.69 -40.35 -16.15
N ALA A 922 -17.88 -39.97 -15.15
CA ALA A 922 -16.84 -38.97 -15.32
C ALA A 922 -15.72 -39.45 -16.25
N LEU A 923 -15.32 -40.72 -16.16
CA LEU A 923 -14.34 -41.33 -17.06
C LEU A 923 -14.88 -41.44 -18.49
N GLN A 924 -16.12 -41.91 -18.69
CA GLN A 924 -16.74 -41.99 -20.02
C GLN A 924 -16.89 -40.61 -20.69
N LYS A 925 -17.11 -39.54 -19.91
CA LYS A 925 -17.17 -38.16 -20.43
C LYS A 925 -15.80 -37.61 -20.85
N LEU A 926 -14.70 -38.14 -20.31
CA LEU A 926 -13.33 -37.82 -20.73
C LEU A 926 -12.83 -38.74 -21.87
N LEU A 927 -13.37 -39.95 -21.96
CA LEU A 927 -12.99 -40.99 -22.91
C LEU A 927 -14.24 -41.50 -23.66
N PRO A 928 -14.85 -40.69 -24.56
CA PRO A 928 -16.12 -41.04 -25.20
C PRO A 928 -16.04 -42.30 -26.07
N ASP A 929 -14.88 -42.57 -26.67
CA ASP A 929 -14.64 -43.77 -27.51
C ASP A 929 -14.25 -45.02 -26.69
N ALA A 930 -14.02 -44.90 -25.38
CA ALA A 930 -13.69 -46.03 -24.53
C ALA A 930 -14.89 -46.97 -24.38
N LYS A 931 -14.63 -48.28 -24.42
CA LYS A 931 -15.66 -49.31 -24.27
C LYS A 931 -15.41 -50.07 -22.97
N PRO A 932 -15.92 -49.57 -21.82
CA PRO A 932 -15.60 -50.13 -20.52
C PRO A 932 -15.95 -51.62 -20.44
N ALA A 933 -15.07 -52.38 -19.80
CA ALA A 933 -15.32 -53.79 -19.55
C ALA A 933 -16.62 -53.97 -18.72
N ALA A 934 -17.45 -54.94 -19.11
CA ALA A 934 -18.67 -55.27 -18.40
C ALA A 934 -18.34 -55.60 -16.94
N ALA A 935 -19.08 -55.00 -16.00
CA ALA A 935 -18.84 -55.22 -14.58
C ALA A 935 -19.10 -56.69 -14.20
N ASP A 936 -18.08 -57.37 -13.69
CA ASP A 936 -18.21 -58.72 -13.13
C ASP A 936 -18.89 -58.61 -11.74
N PRO A 937 -20.12 -59.13 -11.56
CA PRO A 937 -20.84 -59.03 -10.30
C PRO A 937 -20.30 -59.98 -9.21
N ALA A 938 -19.26 -60.78 -9.50
CA ALA A 938 -18.70 -61.79 -8.59
C ALA A 938 -17.22 -61.52 -8.20
N ALA A 939 -16.65 -60.37 -8.58
CA ALA A 939 -15.35 -59.94 -8.07
C ALA A 939 -15.46 -59.58 -6.55
N PRO A 940 -14.53 -60.07 -5.69
CA PRO A 940 -14.65 -60.02 -4.23
C PRO A 940 -14.35 -58.67 -3.57
#